data_AF-B0EC78-F1
#
_entry.id   AF-B0EC78-F1
#
_cell.length_a   1.000
_cell.length_b   1.000
_cell.length_c   1.000
_cell.angle_alpha   90.00
_cell.angle_beta   90.00
_cell.angle_gamma   90.00
#
_symmetry.space_group_name_H-M   'P 1'
#
loop_
_entity.id
_entity.type
_entity.pdbx_description
1 polymer ?
#
loop_
_entity_poly.entity_id
_entity_poly.type
_entity_poly.pdbx_seq_one_letter_code
_entity_poly.pdbx_strand_id
1 'polypeptide(L)'
;MSKVTVRFFLNGKSISTKPLNSQDNLKTAREKLSEKISGSHQFLTKEGDLIDINDEDSFTIEDVIGSSRIINIKEKEDKKEVKIKLNDKLFKTIELDKKTKLSDVRKSIQNIPESAHFYTLDNNIIEKDEEDIFLVEDILNNDEIIIKKEKENTPAMDIVDIGIDLNGNPKTKRKLNKNSYLSDIRKEIENIKNIPKDFMFKDKEGYEIQKDEEQSLKLSDILYDNKINITIEVSNTSSNDLTDLSEPNAPIEGSIRLKNHEEGKLKIYLYPNEPFNSKDESDAIAILVIGQTGSGKTTLLNSFVNALYGIKITDDFRYIIINEDNLKQSGDQSKSQTSEVTIYNIKRTKKAPPIKIIDTPGFGDTRGMEYDKVITNQIKKAFETKVLDLNAICFVAQSSNPRLTASQKYILDNIINLFGKDVKKNFIAMLTFSDGETPKILCSLQSKDCVFSTIIPEIDKPWYLKFNCLYIYKDNTENPLTQNFWELSMKNFDEFIKKVKKLPRTSLEKSRDVLKSREQIKTEIEGLRISLNNGLSKMNNIKNVEEQIDLNREKINKNKDYKILTPVRIPILVDLKPGEYVTNCLYCHKTCHYPCYIKGDIKKGCSCIGANGYCNVCGCHYIQHTNSPYRHDEKTEIEEQTLEKVLERYNEGKEGMASAEATLAILKKEYDKIKIECHGKLIKMVECINVLSSNALNGKITSSNDYLDQLIESENEEQKSGYKERVKGYKELKETNEIIEYIMKKPDSKSTEGDIIKELDKIKKKINTR
;
A
#
# COMPACT_ATOMS: atom_id res chain seq x y z
N MET A 1 39.53 -3.60 37.22
CA MET A 1 38.20 -3.20 36.74
C MET A 1 38.06 -3.56 35.27
N SER A 2 37.46 -4.72 34.98
CA SER A 2 37.27 -5.16 33.59
C SER A 2 36.06 -4.42 33.01
N LYS A 3 36.25 -3.75 31.87
CA LYS A 3 35.12 -3.21 31.10
C LYS A 3 34.39 -4.39 30.46
N VAL A 4 33.10 -4.52 30.78
CA VAL A 4 32.23 -5.58 30.30
C VAL A 4 31.11 -4.96 29.47
N THR A 5 30.86 -5.50 28.27
CA THR A 5 29.68 -5.12 27.49
C THR A 5 28.50 -5.98 27.93
N VAL A 6 27.48 -5.34 28.50
CA VAL A 6 26.30 -5.99 29.08
C VAL A 6 25.08 -5.76 28.20
N ARG A 7 24.31 -6.82 27.96
CA ARG A 7 23.03 -6.78 27.23
C ARG A 7 21.86 -6.84 28.20
N PHE A 8 20.96 -5.87 28.09
CA PHE A 8 19.79 -5.75 28.97
C PHE A 8 18.54 -6.25 28.26
N PHE A 9 17.77 -7.09 28.96
CA PHE A 9 16.53 -7.65 28.47
C PHE A 9 15.39 -7.31 29.43
N LEU A 10 14.32 -6.72 28.92
CA LEU A 10 13.08 -6.48 29.66
C LEU A 10 12.01 -7.45 29.18
N ASN A 11 11.45 -8.25 30.09
CA ASN A 11 10.43 -9.26 29.77
C ASN A 11 10.81 -10.14 28.55
N GLY A 12 12.09 -10.54 28.48
CA GLY A 12 12.63 -11.37 27.40
C GLY A 12 12.95 -10.65 26.09
N LYS A 13 12.78 -9.32 25.99
CA LYS A 13 13.16 -8.52 24.81
C LYS A 13 14.39 -7.67 25.08
N SER A 14 15.35 -7.65 24.15
CA SER A 14 16.54 -6.81 24.28
C SER A 14 16.17 -5.33 24.18
N ILE A 15 16.57 -4.54 25.18
CA ILE A 15 16.27 -3.10 25.23
C ILE A 15 17.51 -2.23 25.05
N SER A 16 18.70 -2.73 25.41
CA SER A 16 19.93 -1.94 25.37
C SER A 16 21.18 -2.81 25.46
N THR A 17 22.30 -2.30 24.95
CA THR A 17 23.63 -2.87 25.16
C THR A 17 24.56 -1.73 25.58
N LYS A 18 25.21 -1.85 26.74
CA LYS A 18 26.06 -0.79 27.30
C LYS A 18 27.38 -1.34 27.84
N PRO A 19 28.50 -0.61 27.67
CA PRO A 19 29.72 -0.90 28.38
C PRO A 19 29.62 -0.45 29.85
N LEU A 20 29.90 -1.37 30.76
CA LEU A 20 29.91 -1.15 32.22
C LEU A 20 31.20 -1.70 32.83
N ASN A 21 31.48 -1.31 34.07
CA ASN A 21 32.50 -1.96 34.88
C ASN A 21 31.90 -3.17 35.59
N SER A 22 32.67 -4.25 35.76
CA SER A 22 32.15 -5.43 36.50
C SER A 22 31.79 -5.12 37.95
N GLN A 23 32.43 -4.10 38.52
CA GLN A 23 32.22 -3.64 39.91
C GLN A 23 31.25 -2.44 40.02
N ASP A 24 30.64 -1.98 38.92
CA ASP A 24 29.56 -0.99 39.00
C ASP A 24 28.36 -1.65 39.72
N ASN A 25 27.62 -0.90 40.55
CA ASN A 25 26.40 -1.41 41.16
C ASN A 25 25.19 -1.32 40.19
N LEU A 26 24.10 -2.01 40.52
CA LEU A 26 22.91 -2.02 39.66
C LEU A 26 22.23 -0.65 39.55
N LYS A 27 22.35 0.20 40.57
CA LYS A 27 21.84 1.59 40.51
C LYS A 27 22.54 2.41 39.42
N THR A 28 23.85 2.27 39.29
CA THR A 28 24.64 2.86 38.19
C THR A 28 24.19 2.34 36.83
N ALA A 29 23.82 1.06 36.74
CA ALA A 29 23.27 0.46 35.53
C ALA A 29 21.89 1.04 35.19
N ARG A 30 21.03 1.24 36.19
CA ARG A 30 19.70 1.84 36.06
C ARG A 30 19.76 3.29 35.59
N GLU A 31 20.65 4.11 36.14
CA GLU A 31 20.82 5.50 35.70
C GLU A 31 21.15 5.58 34.19
N LYS A 32 22.01 4.67 33.71
CA LYS A 32 22.35 4.53 32.27
C LYS A 32 21.22 3.99 31.40
N LEU A 33 20.13 3.51 32.01
CA LEU A 33 18.92 2.98 31.36
C LEU A 33 17.67 3.82 31.65
N SER A 34 17.79 4.97 32.32
CA SER A 34 16.67 5.80 32.81
C SER A 34 15.62 6.17 31.75
N GLU A 35 16.00 6.29 30.47
CA GLU A 35 15.06 6.53 29.36
C GLU A 35 14.29 5.27 28.90
N LYS A 36 14.70 4.08 29.34
CA LYS A 36 14.22 2.77 28.84
C LYS A 36 13.58 1.88 29.91
N ILE A 37 13.77 2.19 31.19
CA ILE A 37 13.15 1.48 32.32
C ILE A 37 12.66 2.48 33.36
N SER A 38 11.51 2.22 33.96
CA SER A 38 10.92 2.99 35.07
C SER A 38 11.19 2.35 36.44
N GLY A 39 10.77 3.01 37.52
CA GLY A 39 10.85 2.47 38.89
C GLY A 39 10.02 1.20 39.15
N SER A 40 9.08 0.85 38.26
CA SER A 40 8.28 -0.39 38.35
C SER A 40 9.00 -1.62 37.78
N HIS A 41 10.22 -1.46 37.27
CA HIS A 41 11.04 -2.54 36.74
C HIS A 41 12.09 -2.95 37.76
N GLN A 42 12.34 -4.26 37.91
CA GLN A 42 13.33 -4.81 38.84
C GLN A 42 14.33 -5.68 38.08
N PHE A 43 15.61 -5.59 38.47
CA PHE A 43 16.64 -6.50 37.97
C PHE A 43 16.43 -7.89 38.56
N LEU A 44 16.89 -8.91 37.84
CA LEU A 44 16.85 -10.30 38.27
C LEU A 44 18.25 -10.77 38.62
N THR A 45 18.40 -11.61 39.65
CA THR A 45 19.64 -12.34 39.97
C THR A 45 19.98 -13.35 38.86
N LYS A 46 21.13 -14.02 38.95
CA LYS A 46 21.52 -15.10 38.01
C LYS A 46 20.53 -16.26 38.03
N GLU A 47 19.97 -16.51 39.21
CA GLU A 47 19.00 -17.56 39.50
C GLU A 47 17.58 -17.16 39.07
N GLY A 48 17.35 -15.88 38.75
CA GLY A 48 16.06 -15.36 38.28
C GLY A 48 15.17 -14.81 39.38
N ASP A 49 15.73 -14.50 40.56
CA ASP A 49 15.00 -13.87 41.65
C ASP A 49 14.97 -12.35 41.48
N LEU A 50 13.89 -11.70 41.92
CA LEU A 50 13.74 -10.25 41.84
C LEU A 50 14.63 -9.54 42.87
N ILE A 51 15.38 -8.54 42.42
CA ILE A 51 16.17 -7.64 43.26
C ILE A 51 15.31 -6.41 43.58
N ASP A 52 15.09 -6.13 44.87
CA ASP A 52 14.38 -4.93 45.29
C ASP A 52 15.15 -3.68 44.85
N ILE A 53 14.43 -2.63 44.45
CA ILE A 53 15.04 -1.39 43.97
C ILE A 53 15.89 -0.72 45.05
N ASN A 54 15.56 -0.93 46.33
CA ASN A 54 16.30 -0.40 47.47
C ASN A 54 17.61 -1.16 47.72
N ASP A 55 17.72 -2.38 47.19
CA ASP A 55 18.88 -3.24 47.38
C ASP A 55 19.86 -3.18 46.19
N GLU A 56 19.57 -2.41 45.14
CA GLU A 56 20.41 -2.31 43.93
C GLU A 56 21.84 -1.80 44.20
N ASP A 57 22.04 -1.06 45.29
CA ASP A 57 23.38 -0.61 45.72
C ASP A 57 24.22 -1.75 46.33
N SER A 58 23.59 -2.86 46.72
CA SER A 58 24.22 -4.05 47.33
C SER A 58 24.65 -5.11 46.32
N PHE A 59 24.29 -4.97 45.04
CA PHE A 59 24.63 -5.90 43.97
C PHE A 59 25.50 -5.23 42.90
N THR A 60 26.60 -5.88 42.55
CA THR A 60 27.44 -5.46 41.43
C THR A 60 27.00 -6.11 40.12
N ILE A 61 27.44 -5.57 38.98
CA ILE A 61 27.21 -6.18 37.67
C ILE A 61 27.68 -7.65 37.67
N GLU A 62 28.85 -7.93 38.24
CA GLU A 62 29.45 -9.27 38.31
C GLU A 62 28.61 -10.29 39.10
N ASP A 63 27.86 -9.82 40.10
CA ASP A 63 26.96 -10.65 40.90
C ASP A 63 25.75 -11.13 40.09
N VAL A 64 25.39 -10.41 39.02
CA VAL A 64 24.17 -10.62 38.25
C VAL A 64 24.42 -11.20 36.85
N ILE A 65 25.60 -10.98 36.26
CA ILE A 65 25.90 -11.46 34.91
C ILE A 65 26.54 -12.86 34.89
N GLY A 66 25.99 -13.74 34.06
CA GLY A 66 26.62 -15.01 33.69
C GLY A 66 27.62 -14.89 32.52
N SER A 67 28.10 -16.02 32.01
CA SER A 67 29.02 -16.08 30.85
C SER A 67 28.46 -15.42 29.58
N SER A 68 27.14 -15.34 29.45
CA SER A 68 26.43 -14.69 28.34
C SER A 68 26.37 -13.16 28.43
N ARG A 69 26.77 -12.57 29.58
CA ARG A 69 26.78 -11.12 29.87
C ARG A 69 25.41 -10.45 29.67
N ILE A 70 24.36 -11.14 30.11
CA ILE A 70 22.98 -10.68 30.04
C ILE A 70 22.49 -10.31 31.44
N ILE A 71 21.78 -9.19 31.55
CA ILE A 71 20.98 -8.84 32.73
C ILE A 71 19.52 -8.82 32.31
N ASN A 72 18.70 -9.58 33.04
CA ASN A 72 17.26 -9.63 32.83
C ASN A 72 16.56 -8.66 33.81
N ILE A 73 15.49 -8.05 33.31
CA ILE A 73 14.65 -7.08 34.02
C ILE A 73 13.20 -7.54 33.84
N LYS A 74 12.42 -7.50 34.91
CA LYS A 74 11.00 -7.82 34.90
C LYS A 74 10.19 -6.66 35.45
N GLU A 75 8.98 -6.46 34.92
CA GLU A 75 8.01 -5.51 35.48
C GLU A 75 7.32 -6.15 36.69
N LYS A 76 7.21 -5.42 37.81
CA LYS A 76 6.55 -5.92 39.03
C LYS A 76 5.03 -5.94 38.83
N GLU A 77 4.39 -7.08 39.09
CA GLU A 77 2.96 -7.34 38.82
C GLU A 77 1.97 -6.66 39.80
N ASP A 78 2.40 -5.74 40.67
CA ASP A 78 1.55 -5.12 41.71
C ASP A 78 0.81 -3.83 41.24
N LYS A 79 0.20 -3.85 40.05
CA LYS A 79 -0.72 -2.78 39.63
C LYS A 79 -2.13 -3.13 40.10
N LYS A 80 -2.77 -2.22 40.84
CA LYS A 80 -4.19 -2.35 41.20
C LYS A 80 -5.05 -1.43 40.35
N GLU A 81 -6.24 -1.90 39.96
CA GLU A 81 -7.26 -1.04 39.37
C GLU A 81 -7.81 -0.07 40.41
N VAL A 82 -7.54 1.22 40.22
CA VAL A 82 -8.02 2.32 41.06
C VAL A 82 -9.09 3.11 40.31
N LYS A 83 -10.23 3.34 40.96
CA LYS A 83 -11.34 4.15 40.44
C LYS A 83 -11.17 5.60 40.85
N ILE A 84 -10.95 6.48 39.87
CA ILE A 84 -10.93 7.92 40.08
C ILE A 84 -12.35 8.45 39.96
N LYS A 85 -12.82 9.14 40.99
CA LYS A 85 -14.11 9.83 41.01
C LYS A 85 -13.90 11.34 40.92
N LEU A 86 -14.64 12.01 40.02
CA LEU A 86 -14.71 13.45 39.92
C LEU A 86 -16.09 13.91 40.40
N ASN A 87 -16.14 14.71 41.47
CA ASN A 87 -17.38 15.09 42.16
C ASN A 87 -18.26 13.86 42.46
N ASP A 88 -17.67 12.85 43.11
CA ASP A 88 -18.31 11.59 43.53
C ASP A 88 -18.88 10.70 42.39
N LYS A 89 -18.65 11.07 41.12
CA LYS A 89 -18.99 10.27 39.95
C LYS A 89 -17.75 9.60 39.37
N LEU A 90 -17.87 8.34 38.96
CA LEU A 90 -16.78 7.62 38.32
C LEU A 90 -16.31 8.39 37.08
N PHE A 91 -15.05 8.81 37.12
CA PHE A 91 -14.41 9.59 36.07
C PHE A 91 -13.54 8.69 35.19
N LYS A 92 -12.72 7.83 35.80
CA LYS A 92 -11.84 6.90 35.09
C LYS A 92 -11.40 5.76 36.00
N THR A 93 -11.14 4.58 35.44
CA THR A 93 -10.42 3.51 36.13
C THR A 93 -9.01 3.41 35.55
N ILE A 94 -8.00 3.35 36.40
CA ILE A 94 -6.60 3.28 35.99
C ILE A 94 -5.84 2.26 36.83
N GLU A 95 -4.89 1.57 36.22
CA GLU A 95 -3.98 0.68 36.93
C GLU A 95 -2.82 1.48 37.53
N LEU A 96 -2.70 1.47 38.85
CA LEU A 96 -1.69 2.23 39.60
C LEU A 96 -0.96 1.36 40.62
N ASP A 97 0.32 1.68 40.85
CA ASP A 97 1.06 1.24 42.04
C ASP A 97 0.67 2.14 43.22
N LYS A 98 0.48 1.56 44.40
CA LYS A 98 0.16 2.27 45.64
C LYS A 98 1.21 3.32 46.03
N LYS A 99 2.45 3.16 45.59
CA LYS A 99 3.56 4.11 45.82
C LYS A 99 3.69 5.18 44.74
N THR A 100 2.73 5.30 43.83
CA THR A 100 2.74 6.36 42.81
C THR A 100 2.45 7.71 43.45
N LYS A 101 3.17 8.77 43.08
CA LYS A 101 2.90 10.15 43.53
C LYS A 101 1.61 10.71 42.91
N LEU A 102 0.89 11.55 43.64
CA LEU A 102 -0.36 12.14 43.12
C LEU A 102 -0.14 13.05 41.91
N SER A 103 0.99 13.76 41.85
CA SER A 103 1.37 14.57 40.68
C SER A 103 1.47 13.74 39.40
N ASP A 104 2.01 12.52 39.50
CA ASP A 104 2.16 11.58 38.38
C ASP A 104 0.82 10.89 38.05
N VAL A 105 -0.04 10.65 39.05
CA VAL A 105 -1.43 10.23 38.82
C VAL A 105 -2.19 11.29 38.03
N ARG A 106 -2.06 12.57 38.38
CA ARG A 106 -2.70 13.68 37.66
C ARG A 106 -2.23 13.76 36.21
N LYS A 107 -0.92 13.64 35.96
CA LYS A 107 -0.36 13.60 34.59
C LYS A 107 -0.88 12.40 33.79
N SER A 108 -1.09 11.26 34.45
CA SER A 108 -1.57 10.02 33.82
C SER A 108 -3.06 10.06 33.44
N ILE A 109 -3.84 10.93 34.09
CA ILE A 109 -5.26 11.10 33.80
C ILE A 109 -5.45 12.31 32.88
N GLN A 110 -5.46 12.03 31.57
CA GLN A 110 -5.80 13.05 30.56
C GLN A 110 -7.18 13.69 30.86
N ASN A 111 -7.24 15.03 30.89
CA ASN A 111 -8.43 15.87 31.05
C ASN A 111 -8.99 16.06 32.48
N ILE A 112 -8.19 15.90 33.55
CA ILE A 112 -8.61 16.44 34.85
C ILE A 112 -8.69 17.98 34.77
N PRO A 113 -9.79 18.61 35.19
CA PRO A 113 -9.92 20.07 35.23
C PRO A 113 -8.92 20.71 36.19
N GLU A 114 -8.39 21.89 35.83
CA GLU A 114 -7.37 22.53 36.68
C GLU A 114 -7.95 23.01 38.00
N SER A 115 -9.22 23.38 38.03
CA SER A 115 -9.96 23.72 39.25
C SER A 115 -10.27 22.53 40.18
N ALA A 116 -9.72 21.34 39.91
CA ALA A 116 -10.04 20.11 40.63
C ALA A 116 -8.87 19.66 41.51
N HIS A 117 -9.14 19.37 42.78
CA HIS A 117 -8.13 19.03 43.78
C HIS A 117 -8.32 17.61 44.29
N PHE A 118 -7.20 16.96 44.66
CA PHE A 118 -7.26 15.71 45.42
C PHE A 118 -7.65 15.99 46.86
N TYR A 119 -8.27 15.01 47.51
CA TYR A 119 -8.68 15.10 48.90
C TYR A 119 -8.00 14.02 49.71
N THR A 120 -7.55 14.39 50.92
CA THR A 120 -7.11 13.40 51.90
C THR A 120 -8.29 12.55 52.39
N LEU A 121 -8.02 11.46 53.10
CA LEU A 121 -9.07 10.62 53.73
C LEU A 121 -9.96 11.41 54.70
N ASP A 122 -9.44 12.51 55.27
CA ASP A 122 -10.16 13.43 56.15
C ASP A 122 -10.90 14.56 55.39
N ASN A 123 -11.01 14.46 54.06
CA ASN A 123 -11.61 15.47 53.18
C ASN A 123 -10.93 16.85 53.20
N ASN A 124 -9.63 16.93 53.51
CA ASN A 124 -8.87 18.16 53.33
C ASN A 124 -8.37 18.28 51.88
N ILE A 125 -8.35 19.50 51.35
CA ILE A 125 -7.83 19.78 50.02
C ILE A 125 -6.30 19.60 50.04
N ILE A 126 -5.78 18.86 49.07
CA ILE A 126 -4.35 18.80 48.78
C ILE A 126 -4.06 19.87 47.73
N GLU A 127 -3.28 20.89 48.12
CA GLU A 127 -2.85 21.94 47.21
C GLU A 127 -1.92 21.38 46.13
N LYS A 128 -1.95 21.99 44.93
CA LYS A 128 -1.26 21.44 43.76
C LYS A 128 0.25 21.30 43.92
N ASP A 129 0.87 22.21 44.66
CA ASP A 129 2.30 22.22 44.97
C ASP A 129 2.69 21.15 46.02
N GLU A 130 1.71 20.59 46.74
CA GLU A 130 1.91 19.50 47.68
C GLU A 130 1.70 18.10 47.06
N GLU A 131 1.15 18.00 45.84
CA GLU A 131 0.86 16.71 45.16
C GLU A 131 2.11 15.83 44.91
N ASP A 132 3.31 16.41 44.94
CA ASP A 132 4.58 15.68 44.81
C ASP A 132 5.04 14.99 46.11
N ILE A 133 4.39 15.34 47.23
CA ILE A 133 4.68 14.84 48.58
C ILE A 133 3.78 13.64 48.92
N PHE A 134 2.55 13.61 48.41
CA PHE A 134 1.58 12.55 48.68
C PHE A 134 1.65 11.39 47.69
N LEU A 135 1.42 10.18 48.20
CA LEU A 135 1.32 8.93 47.45
C LEU A 135 -0.15 8.50 47.29
N VAL A 136 -0.42 7.62 46.32
CA VAL A 136 -1.74 7.02 46.12
C VAL A 136 -2.26 6.39 47.41
N GLU A 137 -1.42 5.65 48.14
CA GLU A 137 -1.82 5.00 49.39
C GLU A 137 -2.28 5.96 50.50
N ASP A 138 -1.87 7.24 50.46
CA ASP A 138 -2.25 8.23 51.46
C ASP A 138 -3.70 8.70 51.33
N ILE A 139 -4.30 8.52 50.14
CA ILE A 139 -5.66 8.98 49.84
C ILE A 139 -6.59 7.89 49.29
N LEU A 140 -6.07 6.67 49.10
CA LEU A 140 -6.82 5.56 48.53
C LEU A 140 -7.82 4.99 49.54
N ASN A 141 -9.11 5.02 49.21
CA ASN A 141 -10.18 4.46 50.03
C ASN A 141 -11.01 3.46 49.22
N ASN A 142 -11.02 2.18 49.62
CA ASN A 142 -11.73 1.11 48.90
C ASN A 142 -11.44 1.06 47.39
N ASP A 143 -10.16 1.21 47.03
CA ASP A 143 -9.68 1.29 45.65
C ASP A 143 -10.25 2.49 44.87
N GLU A 144 -10.69 3.55 45.56
CA GLU A 144 -11.20 4.80 44.98
C GLU A 144 -10.38 6.02 45.42
N ILE A 145 -10.18 6.97 44.51
CA ILE A 145 -9.61 8.29 44.77
C ILE A 145 -10.63 9.35 44.39
N ILE A 146 -10.86 10.33 45.27
CA ILE A 146 -11.83 11.40 45.06
C ILE A 146 -11.11 12.68 44.65
N ILE A 147 -11.59 13.28 43.56
CA ILE A 147 -11.21 14.60 43.08
C ILE A 147 -12.48 15.45 43.06
N LYS A 148 -12.46 16.67 43.61
CA LYS A 148 -13.60 17.60 43.52
C LYS A 148 -13.20 18.92 42.88
N LYS A 149 -14.12 19.51 42.12
CA LYS A 149 -13.96 20.87 41.57
C LYS A 149 -14.34 21.90 42.62
N GLU A 150 -13.67 23.06 42.62
CA GLU A 150 -13.99 24.23 43.46
C GLU A 150 -15.44 24.76 43.39
N LYS A 151 -16.28 24.25 42.47
CA LYS A 151 -17.67 24.71 42.26
C LYS A 151 -18.62 24.48 43.45
N GLU A 152 -18.24 23.77 44.52
CA GLU A 152 -19.14 23.55 45.67
C GLU A 152 -18.99 24.53 46.85
N ASN A 153 -17.97 25.39 46.87
CA ASN A 153 -17.77 26.36 47.97
C ASN A 153 -17.83 27.85 47.55
N THR A 154 -18.22 28.18 46.32
CA THR A 154 -18.26 29.59 45.88
C THR A 154 -19.65 30.23 46.06
N PRO A 155 -19.77 31.39 46.73
CA PRO A 155 -21.04 32.07 46.91
C PRO A 155 -21.65 32.48 45.56
N ALA A 156 -22.99 32.38 45.44
CA ALA A 156 -23.75 32.68 44.22
C ALA A 156 -23.58 34.12 43.68
N MET A 157 -22.86 35.00 44.39
CA MET A 157 -22.61 36.40 44.01
C MET A 157 -21.52 36.59 42.94
N ASP A 158 -20.68 35.57 42.66
CA ASP A 158 -19.56 35.69 41.71
C ASP A 158 -19.84 35.17 40.29
N ILE A 159 -21.04 34.62 40.06
CA ILE A 159 -21.49 34.17 38.74
C ILE A 159 -22.21 35.33 38.05
N VAL A 160 -21.72 35.73 36.87
CA VAL A 160 -22.30 36.82 36.06
C VAL A 160 -22.56 36.38 34.62
N ASP A 161 -23.54 37.04 33.99
CA ASP A 161 -23.80 36.90 32.55
C ASP A 161 -22.75 37.70 31.76
N ILE A 162 -21.86 36.99 31.08
CA ILE A 162 -20.74 37.56 30.31
C ILE A 162 -21.02 37.44 28.81
N GLY A 163 -20.88 38.54 28.07
CA GLY A 163 -20.89 38.55 26.61
C GLY A 163 -19.55 38.12 26.02
N ILE A 164 -19.59 37.26 25.01
CA ILE A 164 -18.39 36.76 24.31
C ILE A 164 -18.41 37.33 22.90
N ASP A 165 -17.41 38.15 22.58
CA ASP A 165 -17.26 38.82 21.30
C ASP A 165 -16.07 38.19 20.55
N LEU A 166 -16.30 37.73 19.31
CA LEU A 166 -15.25 37.16 18.45
C LEU A 166 -14.88 38.16 17.36
N ASN A 167 -13.60 38.58 17.32
CA ASN A 167 -13.12 39.65 16.44
C ASN A 167 -13.99 40.92 16.53
N GLY A 168 -14.40 41.30 17.76
CA GLY A 168 -15.27 42.45 18.01
C GLY A 168 -16.76 42.26 17.66
N ASN A 169 -17.18 41.06 17.23
CA ASN A 169 -18.57 40.76 16.91
C ASN A 169 -19.24 39.92 18.02
N PRO A 170 -20.38 40.35 18.59
CA PRO A 170 -21.08 39.59 19.63
C PRO A 170 -21.53 38.22 19.15
N LYS A 171 -21.13 37.16 19.87
CA LYS A 171 -21.51 35.78 19.54
C LYS A 171 -22.56 35.21 20.47
N THR A 172 -22.35 35.32 21.78
CA THR A 172 -23.27 34.73 22.77
C THR A 172 -23.07 35.34 24.15
N LYS A 173 -23.96 34.99 25.10
CA LYS A 173 -23.83 35.30 26.52
C LYS A 173 -23.78 34.01 27.33
N ARG A 174 -22.94 33.96 28.37
CA ARG A 174 -22.80 32.78 29.25
C ARG A 174 -22.69 33.21 30.71
N LYS A 175 -23.30 32.41 31.60
CA LYS A 175 -23.09 32.52 33.04
C LYS A 175 -21.75 31.90 33.39
N LEU A 176 -20.79 32.72 33.76
CA LEU A 176 -19.43 32.30 34.09
C LEU A 176 -19.04 32.89 35.45
N ASN A 177 -18.16 32.19 36.15
CA ASN A 177 -17.62 32.66 37.44
C ASN A 177 -16.40 33.57 37.17
N LYS A 178 -16.41 34.79 37.71
CA LYS A 178 -15.31 35.76 37.53
C LYS A 178 -13.96 35.29 38.06
N ASN A 179 -13.96 34.37 39.03
CA ASN A 179 -12.76 33.89 39.70
C ASN A 179 -12.13 32.66 39.02
N SER A 180 -12.75 32.11 37.96
CA SER A 180 -12.21 30.97 37.22
C SER A 180 -11.03 31.35 36.34
N TYR A 181 -10.04 30.45 36.24
CA TYR A 181 -8.89 30.60 35.35
C TYR A 181 -9.28 30.58 33.87
N LEU A 182 -8.56 31.32 33.03
CA LEU A 182 -8.83 31.41 31.60
C LEU A 182 -8.70 30.05 30.90
N SER A 183 -7.81 29.18 31.37
CA SER A 183 -7.65 27.81 30.87
C SER A 183 -8.92 26.95 30.97
N ASP A 184 -9.70 27.13 32.04
CA ASP A 184 -10.96 26.42 32.25
C ASP A 184 -12.13 27.12 31.54
N ILE A 185 -12.14 28.46 31.51
CA ILE A 185 -13.10 29.23 30.71
C ILE A 185 -12.97 28.89 29.22
N ARG A 186 -11.75 28.69 28.72
CA ARG A 186 -11.49 28.26 27.35
C ARG A 186 -12.24 26.97 27.01
N LYS A 187 -12.16 25.96 27.88
CA LYS A 187 -12.86 24.69 27.67
C LYS A 187 -14.38 24.88 27.62
N GLU A 188 -14.93 25.81 28.41
CA GLU A 188 -16.36 26.13 28.37
C GLU A 188 -16.74 26.86 27.05
N ILE A 189 -15.86 27.73 26.54
CA ILE A 189 -16.06 28.50 25.30
C ILE A 189 -15.86 27.64 24.04
N GLU A 190 -14.89 26.74 24.01
CA GLU A 190 -14.62 25.83 22.88
C GLU A 190 -15.79 24.91 22.53
N ASN A 191 -16.71 24.71 23.48
CA ASN A 191 -17.93 23.92 23.28
C ASN A 191 -19.09 24.75 22.69
N ILE A 192 -18.90 26.05 22.46
CA ILE A 192 -19.90 26.94 21.89
C ILE A 192 -19.87 26.83 20.37
N LYS A 193 -21.02 26.50 19.78
CA LYS A 193 -21.19 26.44 18.32
C LYS A 193 -20.83 27.80 17.70
N ASN A 194 -20.04 27.80 16.64
CA ASN A 194 -19.53 28.98 15.92
C ASN A 194 -18.40 29.77 16.60
N ILE A 195 -17.73 29.19 17.61
CA ILE A 195 -16.44 29.69 18.11
C ILE A 195 -15.34 28.68 17.72
N PRO A 196 -14.37 29.07 16.88
CA PRO A 196 -13.21 28.24 16.54
C PRO A 196 -12.36 27.92 17.77
N LYS A 197 -11.73 26.74 17.84
CA LYS A 197 -10.99 26.28 19.03
C LYS A 197 -9.62 26.94 19.21
N ASP A 198 -9.10 27.53 18.15
CA ASP A 198 -7.81 28.22 18.05
C ASP A 198 -7.91 29.71 18.35
N PHE A 199 -8.97 30.16 19.03
CA PHE A 199 -9.08 31.55 19.47
C PHE A 199 -8.02 31.91 20.53
N MET A 200 -7.74 33.19 20.69
CA MET A 200 -6.90 33.81 21.72
C MET A 200 -7.74 34.77 22.55
N PHE A 201 -7.54 34.83 23.85
CA PHE A 201 -8.18 35.86 24.68
C PHE A 201 -7.48 37.20 24.48
N LYS A 202 -8.24 38.29 24.66
CA LYS A 202 -7.67 39.63 24.74
C LYS A 202 -7.79 40.19 26.14
N ASP A 203 -6.76 40.90 26.56
CA ASP A 203 -6.81 41.70 27.78
C ASP A 203 -7.69 42.97 27.60
N LYS A 204 -7.76 43.78 28.65
CA LYS A 204 -8.55 45.03 28.65
C LYS A 204 -8.03 46.10 27.69
N GLU A 205 -6.77 46.01 27.28
CA GLU A 205 -6.11 46.93 26.35
C GLU A 205 -6.15 46.42 24.90
N GLY A 206 -6.61 45.19 24.69
CA GLY A 206 -6.80 44.56 23.38
C GLY A 206 -5.62 43.73 22.89
N TYR A 207 -4.62 43.49 23.74
CA TYR A 207 -3.49 42.60 23.45
C TYR A 207 -3.87 41.13 23.63
N GLU A 208 -3.29 40.26 22.81
CA GLU A 208 -3.55 38.83 22.84
C GLU A 208 -2.78 38.16 23.99
N ILE A 209 -3.50 37.37 24.78
CA ILE A 209 -2.95 36.62 25.92
C ILE A 209 -2.47 35.27 25.42
N GLN A 210 -1.18 34.98 25.61
CA GLN A 210 -0.57 33.72 25.17
C GLN A 210 -1.14 32.53 25.94
N LYS A 211 -1.19 31.36 25.31
CA LYS A 211 -1.86 30.17 25.88
C LYS A 211 -1.26 29.67 27.19
N ASP A 212 0.04 29.87 27.39
CA ASP A 212 0.77 29.53 28.60
C ASP A 212 0.45 30.47 29.77
N GLU A 213 0.03 31.71 29.49
CA GLU A 213 -0.39 32.69 30.51
C GLU A 213 -1.84 32.45 30.99
N GLU A 214 -2.65 31.69 30.26
CA GLU A 214 -4.05 31.41 30.62
C GLU A 214 -4.21 30.61 31.93
N GLN A 215 -3.15 29.92 32.36
CA GLN A 215 -3.13 29.13 33.60
C GLN A 215 -2.94 30.00 34.85
N SER A 216 -2.39 31.21 34.69
CA SER A 216 -2.10 32.13 35.79
C SER A 216 -3.09 33.30 35.88
N LEU A 217 -3.90 33.52 34.84
CA LEU A 217 -4.87 34.61 34.74
C LEU A 217 -6.31 34.15 34.99
N LYS A 218 -7.07 34.99 35.69
CA LYS A 218 -8.50 34.78 35.98
C LYS A 218 -9.38 35.58 35.02
N LEU A 219 -10.64 35.18 34.90
CA LEU A 219 -11.63 35.85 34.06
C LEU A 219 -11.83 37.33 34.44
N SER A 220 -11.76 37.65 35.74
CA SER A 220 -11.80 39.03 36.28
C SER A 220 -10.73 39.95 35.68
N ASP A 221 -9.60 39.39 35.25
CA ASP A 221 -8.44 40.15 34.82
C ASP A 221 -8.66 40.75 33.44
N ILE A 222 -9.44 40.06 32.60
CA ILE A 222 -9.75 40.45 31.21
C ILE A 222 -11.17 41.00 31.01
N LEU A 223 -12.03 40.89 32.04
CA LEU A 223 -13.43 41.29 31.95
C LEU A 223 -13.58 42.82 31.87
N TYR A 224 -14.25 43.31 30.83
CA TYR A 224 -14.58 44.73 30.66
C TYR A 224 -16.06 44.88 30.25
N ASP A 225 -16.83 45.67 31.01
CA ASP A 225 -18.29 45.85 30.80
C ASP A 225 -19.08 44.53 30.67
N ASN A 226 -18.75 43.54 31.52
CA ASN A 226 -19.27 42.17 31.47
C ASN A 226 -19.12 41.51 30.07
N LYS A 227 -18.08 41.86 29.33
CA LYS A 227 -17.71 41.24 28.06
C LYS A 227 -16.25 40.82 28.05
N ILE A 228 -15.98 39.81 27.24
CA ILE A 228 -14.63 39.38 26.89
C ILE A 228 -14.49 39.33 25.36
N ASN A 229 -13.33 39.75 24.88
CA ASN A 229 -12.98 39.68 23.47
C ASN A 229 -12.06 38.48 23.23
N ILE A 230 -12.39 37.71 22.20
CA ILE A 230 -11.55 36.64 21.67
C ILE A 230 -11.23 36.92 20.21
N THR A 231 -10.03 36.58 19.76
CA THR A 231 -9.59 36.70 18.36
C THR A 231 -9.08 35.38 17.83
N ILE A 232 -8.93 35.24 16.52
CA ILE A 232 -8.24 34.10 15.91
C ILE A 232 -7.09 34.73 15.11
N GLU A 233 -5.91 34.10 15.10
CA GLU A 233 -4.81 34.52 14.23
C GLU A 233 -5.29 34.51 12.77
N VAL A 234 -5.68 35.68 12.28
CA VAL A 234 -5.84 35.94 10.87
C VAL A 234 -4.50 36.50 10.42
N SER A 235 -3.70 35.67 9.75
CA SER A 235 -2.65 36.19 8.87
C SER A 235 -3.31 37.21 7.94
N ASN A 236 -2.96 38.49 8.11
CA ASN A 236 -3.56 39.62 7.42
C ASN A 236 -3.89 39.33 5.94
N THR A 237 -5.18 39.20 5.67
CA THR A 237 -5.80 39.98 4.59
C THR A 237 -6.89 40.81 5.27
N SER A 238 -6.63 42.11 5.33
CA SER A 238 -7.48 43.16 5.86
C SER A 238 -8.92 43.04 5.37
N SER A 239 -9.86 42.87 6.29
CA SER A 239 -11.28 43.17 6.06
C SER A 239 -11.58 44.57 6.57
N ASN A 240 -11.27 45.56 5.74
CA ASN A 240 -12.08 46.76 5.61
C ASN A 240 -12.35 46.87 4.11
N ASP A 241 -13.53 46.40 3.69
CA ASP A 241 -14.34 47.13 2.72
C ASP A 241 -15.69 46.44 2.54
N LEU A 242 -16.74 47.24 2.69
CA LEU A 242 -17.97 47.04 1.94
C LEU A 242 -17.57 46.86 0.46
N THR A 243 -18.01 45.76 -0.16
CA THR A 243 -17.78 45.38 -1.58
C THR A 243 -16.38 44.84 -1.94
N ASP A 244 -16.05 43.61 -1.54
CA ASP A 244 -15.05 42.83 -2.29
C ASP A 244 -15.76 42.05 -3.42
N LEU A 245 -16.03 42.77 -4.51
CA LEU A 245 -16.22 42.16 -5.83
C LEU A 245 -14.86 41.58 -6.24
N SER A 246 -14.48 40.42 -5.69
CA SER A 246 -13.40 39.64 -6.27
C SER A 246 -13.71 39.48 -7.75
N GLU A 247 -12.81 39.89 -8.65
CA GLU A 247 -13.03 39.74 -10.09
C GLU A 247 -13.57 38.32 -10.39
N PRO A 248 -14.69 38.21 -11.12
CA PRO A 248 -15.24 36.91 -11.46
C PRO A 248 -14.17 36.11 -12.19
N ASN A 249 -14.07 34.81 -11.86
CA ASN A 249 -13.13 33.95 -12.55
C ASN A 249 -13.42 34.00 -14.06
N ALA A 250 -12.37 33.95 -14.87
CA ALA A 250 -12.48 33.88 -16.33
C ALA A 250 -11.90 32.56 -16.84
N PRO A 251 -12.44 32.01 -17.94
CA PRO A 251 -11.83 30.88 -18.63
C PRO A 251 -10.40 31.20 -19.06
N ILE A 252 -9.46 30.28 -18.80
CA ILE A 252 -8.06 30.42 -19.18
C ILE A 252 -7.91 30.35 -20.69
N GLU A 253 -6.91 31.07 -21.20
CA GLU A 253 -6.52 31.03 -22.61
C GLU A 253 -6.23 29.59 -23.06
N GLY A 254 -6.69 29.25 -24.27
CA GLY A 254 -6.57 27.91 -24.86
C GLY A 254 -7.64 26.90 -24.43
N SER A 255 -8.47 27.22 -23.43
CA SER A 255 -9.60 26.35 -23.07
C SER A 255 -10.69 26.34 -24.14
N ILE A 256 -11.28 25.17 -24.39
CA ILE A 256 -12.25 24.97 -25.48
C ILE A 256 -13.66 24.82 -24.89
N ARG A 257 -14.57 25.74 -25.20
CA ARG A 257 -15.98 25.62 -24.79
C ARG A 257 -16.65 24.44 -25.50
N LEU A 258 -17.36 23.60 -24.75
CA LEU A 258 -18.04 22.42 -25.29
C LEU A 258 -19.47 22.73 -25.73
N LYS A 259 -19.82 22.31 -26.95
CA LYS A 259 -21.12 22.61 -27.58
C LYS A 259 -22.31 21.86 -26.97
N ASN A 260 -22.08 20.64 -26.47
CA ASN A 260 -23.15 19.79 -25.91
C ASN A 260 -23.74 20.33 -24.59
N HIS A 261 -23.14 21.38 -24.03
CA HIS A 261 -23.55 22.02 -22.77
C HIS A 261 -23.96 23.49 -23.01
N GLU A 262 -24.44 23.83 -24.21
CA GLU A 262 -24.81 25.21 -24.59
C GLU A 262 -26.20 25.66 -24.12
N GLU A 263 -27.11 24.72 -23.83
CA GLU A 263 -28.51 25.03 -23.47
C GLU A 263 -28.72 25.37 -21.97
N GLY A 264 -27.70 25.15 -21.13
CA GLY A 264 -27.70 25.44 -19.68
C GLY A 264 -27.09 26.80 -19.31
N LYS A 265 -27.30 27.25 -18.06
CA LYS A 265 -26.66 28.46 -17.53
C LYS A 265 -25.16 28.25 -17.27
N LEU A 266 -24.73 27.02 -17.02
CA LEU A 266 -23.35 26.67 -16.73
C LEU A 266 -22.57 26.28 -18.00
N LYS A 267 -21.48 27.01 -18.28
CA LYS A 267 -20.62 26.77 -19.44
C LYS A 267 -19.52 25.75 -19.09
N ILE A 268 -19.35 24.71 -19.90
CA ILE A 268 -18.28 23.72 -19.68
C ILE A 268 -17.12 23.96 -20.65
N TYR A 269 -15.91 24.05 -20.10
CA TYR A 269 -14.66 24.26 -20.84
C TYR A 269 -13.73 23.06 -20.68
N LEU A 270 -13.22 22.54 -21.80
CA LEU A 270 -12.12 21.59 -21.80
C LEU A 270 -10.80 22.32 -21.53
N TYR A 271 -10.10 21.85 -20.50
CA TYR A 271 -8.81 22.40 -20.10
C TYR A 271 -7.72 22.11 -21.15
N PRO A 272 -6.85 23.09 -21.49
CA PRO A 272 -5.77 22.90 -22.46
C PRO A 272 -4.64 22.04 -21.90
N ASN A 273 -4.61 20.76 -22.28
CA ASN A 273 -3.55 19.82 -21.87
C ASN A 273 -2.27 20.02 -22.71
N GLU A 274 -1.47 21.02 -22.34
CA GLU A 274 -0.20 21.33 -22.99
C GLU A 274 1.00 20.67 -22.31
N PRO A 275 2.08 20.33 -23.03
CA PRO A 275 3.30 19.83 -22.40
C PRO A 275 3.93 20.88 -21.48
N PHE A 276 4.50 20.44 -20.36
CA PHE A 276 5.26 21.32 -19.47
C PHE A 276 6.58 21.75 -20.13
N ASN A 277 6.99 22.98 -19.81
CA ASN A 277 8.37 23.41 -20.02
C ASN A 277 9.29 22.75 -18.98
N SER A 278 10.61 22.87 -19.14
CA SER A 278 11.59 22.22 -18.26
C SER A 278 11.48 22.62 -16.78
N LYS A 279 11.09 23.87 -16.49
CA LYS A 279 10.92 24.36 -15.12
C LYS A 279 9.68 23.74 -14.47
N ASP A 280 8.55 23.79 -15.17
CA ASP A 280 7.31 23.20 -14.68
C ASP A 280 7.42 21.68 -14.53
N GLU A 281 8.13 21.02 -15.43
CA GLU A 281 8.42 19.58 -15.36
C GLU A 281 9.24 19.20 -14.11
N SER A 282 10.21 20.04 -13.74
CA SER A 282 11.02 19.84 -12.52
C SER A 282 10.23 20.12 -11.25
N ASP A 283 9.39 21.16 -11.25
CA ASP A 283 8.58 21.58 -10.10
C ASP A 283 7.29 20.77 -9.92
N ALA A 284 6.93 19.95 -10.90
CA ALA A 284 5.63 19.28 -10.95
C ALA A 284 5.44 18.26 -9.82
N ILE A 285 4.26 18.31 -9.19
CA ILE A 285 3.77 17.24 -8.34
C ILE A 285 3.12 16.18 -9.23
N ALA A 286 3.64 14.95 -9.20
CA ALA A 286 3.10 13.84 -9.98
C ALA A 286 2.13 12.99 -9.15
N ILE A 287 0.89 12.87 -9.63
CA ILE A 287 -0.23 12.21 -8.95
C ILE A 287 -0.77 11.11 -9.84
N LEU A 288 -0.68 9.86 -9.41
CA LEU A 288 -1.28 8.72 -10.08
C LEU A 288 -2.67 8.43 -9.51
N VAL A 289 -3.67 8.29 -10.37
CA VAL A 289 -5.06 8.05 -9.96
C VAL A 289 -5.55 6.70 -10.46
N ILE A 290 -5.97 5.84 -9.53
CA ILE A 290 -6.31 4.43 -9.76
C ILE A 290 -7.59 4.05 -9.03
N GLY A 291 -8.33 3.07 -9.55
CA GLY A 291 -9.58 2.61 -8.96
C GLY A 291 -10.48 1.91 -9.97
N GLN A 292 -11.55 1.27 -9.48
CA GLN A 292 -12.49 0.53 -10.34
C GLN A 292 -13.22 1.44 -11.34
N THR A 293 -13.68 0.85 -12.45
CA THR A 293 -14.73 1.45 -13.27
C THR A 293 -15.94 1.85 -12.42
N GLY A 294 -16.52 3.02 -12.66
CA GLY A 294 -17.66 3.53 -11.89
C GLY A 294 -17.33 4.06 -10.49
N SER A 295 -16.06 4.06 -10.05
CA SER A 295 -15.70 4.64 -8.74
C SER A 295 -15.69 6.17 -8.71
N GLY A 296 -15.98 6.85 -9.82
CA GLY A 296 -16.06 8.31 -9.90
C GLY A 296 -14.72 9.03 -10.12
N LYS A 297 -13.69 8.33 -10.63
CA LYS A 297 -12.36 8.92 -10.94
C LYS A 297 -12.45 10.14 -11.84
N THR A 298 -13.13 10.02 -12.99
CA THR A 298 -13.28 11.11 -13.95
C THR A 298 -13.91 12.35 -13.32
N THR A 299 -15.03 12.15 -12.61
CA THR A 299 -15.75 13.22 -11.92
C THR A 299 -14.90 13.86 -10.83
N LEU A 300 -14.14 13.08 -10.07
CA LEU A 300 -13.19 13.56 -9.07
C LEU A 300 -12.10 14.43 -9.71
N LEU A 301 -11.50 13.98 -10.81
CA LEU A 301 -10.44 14.69 -11.52
C LEU A 301 -10.94 16.00 -12.15
N ASN A 302 -12.10 15.98 -12.80
CA ASN A 302 -12.75 17.17 -13.32
C ASN A 302 -13.10 18.15 -12.19
N SER A 303 -13.49 17.66 -11.00
CA SER A 303 -13.71 18.53 -9.84
C SER A 303 -12.40 19.12 -9.31
N PHE A 304 -11.33 18.33 -9.32
CA PHE A 304 -10.04 18.73 -8.78
C PHE A 304 -9.43 19.92 -9.55
N VAL A 305 -9.53 19.93 -10.87
CA VAL A 305 -9.04 21.07 -11.67
C VAL A 305 -9.79 22.37 -11.31
N ASN A 306 -11.11 22.31 -11.07
CA ASN A 306 -11.88 23.46 -10.62
C ASN A 306 -11.41 23.95 -9.24
N ALA A 307 -11.13 23.03 -8.32
CA ALA A 307 -10.59 23.37 -7.00
C ALA A 307 -9.21 24.05 -7.08
N LEU A 308 -8.33 23.58 -7.98
CA LEU A 308 -6.99 24.14 -8.21
C LEU A 308 -7.03 25.58 -8.73
N TYR A 309 -8.01 25.90 -9.58
CA TYR A 309 -8.22 27.25 -10.11
C TYR A 309 -9.07 28.13 -9.19
N GLY A 310 -9.61 27.59 -8.10
CA GLY A 310 -10.44 28.35 -7.17
C GLY A 310 -11.78 28.76 -7.76
N ILE A 311 -12.32 27.95 -8.68
CA ILE A 311 -13.66 28.14 -9.23
C ILE A 311 -14.67 28.07 -8.08
N LYS A 312 -15.60 29.01 -8.06
CA LYS A 312 -16.67 29.11 -7.08
C LYS A 312 -17.91 28.42 -7.60
N ILE A 313 -18.77 27.98 -6.68
CA ILE A 313 -20.07 27.42 -7.07
C ILE A 313 -20.92 28.43 -7.86
N THR A 314 -20.75 29.73 -7.58
CA THR A 314 -21.46 30.84 -8.22
C THR A 314 -20.88 31.25 -9.59
N ASP A 315 -19.71 30.75 -9.98
CA ASP A 315 -19.17 31.04 -11.31
C ASP A 315 -20.03 30.37 -12.37
N ASP A 316 -20.19 31.03 -13.52
CA ASP A 316 -21.04 30.58 -14.62
C ASP A 316 -20.37 29.54 -15.54
N PHE A 317 -19.20 29.01 -15.14
CA PHE A 317 -18.47 28.01 -15.90
C PHE A 317 -17.71 27.00 -15.04
N ARG A 318 -17.37 25.85 -15.64
CA ARG A 318 -16.52 24.81 -15.04
C ARG A 318 -15.51 24.26 -16.05
N TYR A 319 -14.38 23.80 -15.55
CA TYR A 319 -13.42 23.03 -16.32
C TYR A 319 -13.69 21.53 -16.26
N ILE A 320 -13.38 20.84 -17.35
CA ILE A 320 -13.14 19.41 -17.37
C ILE A 320 -11.80 19.14 -18.04
N ILE A 321 -11.12 18.08 -17.62
CA ILE A 321 -9.90 17.57 -18.28
C ILE A 321 -10.21 16.31 -19.10
N ILE A 322 -11.28 15.61 -18.75
CA ILE A 322 -11.78 14.40 -19.44
C ILE A 322 -13.21 14.67 -19.86
N ASN A 323 -13.48 14.58 -21.17
CA ASN A 323 -14.81 14.73 -21.75
C ASN A 323 -15.41 13.36 -22.06
N GLU A 324 -16.29 12.85 -21.19
CA GLU A 324 -16.90 11.52 -21.35
C GLU A 324 -17.88 11.44 -22.53
N ASP A 325 -18.55 12.55 -22.88
CA ASP A 325 -19.60 12.59 -23.91
C ASP A 325 -19.07 12.32 -25.33
N ASN A 326 -17.79 12.59 -25.58
CA ASN A 326 -17.14 12.39 -26.88
C ASN A 326 -16.37 11.07 -27.00
N LEU A 327 -16.39 10.21 -25.97
CA LEU A 327 -15.73 8.92 -26.03
C LEU A 327 -16.63 7.94 -26.79
N LYS A 328 -16.07 7.19 -27.75
CA LYS A 328 -16.79 6.17 -28.55
C LYS A 328 -17.52 5.09 -27.72
N GLN A 329 -17.28 5.05 -26.40
CA GLN A 329 -17.79 4.07 -25.44
C GLN A 329 -18.84 4.66 -24.46
N SER A 330 -19.26 5.92 -24.66
CA SER A 330 -20.12 6.70 -23.74
C SER A 330 -21.54 6.14 -23.53
N GLY A 331 -22.00 5.19 -24.35
CA GLY A 331 -23.32 4.57 -24.23
C GLY A 331 -23.44 3.44 -23.19
N ASP A 332 -22.32 2.90 -22.67
CA ASP A 332 -22.33 1.76 -21.74
C ASP A 332 -21.55 2.10 -20.46
N GLN A 333 -22.30 2.47 -19.40
CA GLN A 333 -21.75 2.83 -18.10
C GLN A 333 -21.06 1.67 -17.37
N SER A 334 -21.27 0.43 -17.81
CA SER A 334 -20.57 -0.73 -17.26
C SER A 334 -19.11 -0.80 -17.71
N LYS A 335 -18.75 -0.04 -18.77
CA LYS A 335 -17.40 0.06 -19.33
C LYS A 335 -16.61 1.27 -18.84
N SER A 336 -15.31 1.08 -18.61
CA SER A 336 -14.38 2.19 -18.33
C SER A 336 -14.38 3.15 -19.50
N GLN A 337 -14.71 4.41 -19.19
CA GLN A 337 -14.76 5.51 -20.15
C GLN A 337 -13.35 5.86 -20.64
N THR A 338 -12.36 5.90 -19.74
CA THR A 338 -10.94 6.01 -20.13
C THR A 338 -10.42 4.66 -20.64
N SER A 339 -9.75 4.65 -21.81
CA SER A 339 -9.20 3.44 -22.44
C SER A 339 -7.66 3.35 -22.44
N GLU A 340 -6.98 4.46 -22.17
CA GLU A 340 -5.52 4.53 -22.11
C GLU A 340 -5.04 5.38 -20.93
N VAL A 341 -3.87 5.03 -20.37
CA VAL A 341 -3.20 5.87 -19.38
C VAL A 341 -2.85 7.22 -20.00
N THR A 342 -3.46 8.28 -19.47
CA THR A 342 -3.34 9.64 -20.01
C THR A 342 -2.72 10.56 -18.97
N ILE A 343 -1.82 11.44 -19.41
CA ILE A 343 -1.14 12.40 -18.55
C ILE A 343 -1.72 13.79 -18.84
N TYR A 344 -2.27 14.41 -17.79
CA TYR A 344 -2.78 15.78 -17.83
C TYR A 344 -1.84 16.71 -17.07
N ASN A 345 -1.39 17.75 -17.74
CA ASN A 345 -0.44 18.73 -17.23
C ASN A 345 -1.20 20.00 -16.81
N ILE A 346 -1.44 20.13 -15.51
CA ILE A 346 -2.10 21.30 -14.94
C ILE A 346 -1.02 22.34 -14.60
N LYS A 347 -1.09 23.51 -15.24
CA LYS A 347 -0.13 24.60 -15.03
C LYS A 347 -0.20 25.10 -13.60
N ARG A 348 0.85 25.79 -13.16
CA ARG A 348 0.91 26.45 -11.85
C ARG A 348 -0.32 27.34 -11.64
N THR A 349 -0.96 27.21 -10.49
CA THR A 349 -2.07 28.06 -10.07
C THR A 349 -1.69 28.86 -8.82
N LYS A 350 -2.56 29.79 -8.39
CA LYS A 350 -2.38 30.48 -7.10
C LYS A 350 -2.38 29.49 -5.93
N LYS A 351 -3.08 28.37 -6.06
CA LYS A 351 -3.24 27.37 -4.99
C LYS A 351 -2.18 26.27 -5.01
N ALA A 352 -1.59 25.94 -6.17
CA ALA A 352 -0.70 24.79 -6.30
C ALA A 352 0.46 25.02 -7.30
N PRO A 353 1.61 24.35 -7.10
CA PRO A 353 2.62 24.21 -8.15
C PRO A 353 2.03 23.45 -9.36
N PRO A 354 2.78 23.33 -10.48
CA PRO A 354 2.36 22.46 -11.58
C PRO A 354 2.01 21.06 -11.07
N ILE A 355 0.94 20.47 -11.60
CA ILE A 355 0.49 19.13 -11.22
C ILE A 355 0.39 18.28 -12.48
N LYS A 356 1.06 17.13 -12.45
CA LYS A 356 0.95 16.08 -13.44
C LYS A 356 0.00 15.02 -12.94
N ILE A 357 -1.16 14.88 -13.57
CA ILE A 357 -2.17 13.88 -13.24
C ILE A 357 -2.01 12.71 -14.21
N ILE A 358 -1.65 11.54 -13.69
CA ILE A 358 -1.61 10.29 -14.44
C ILE A 358 -2.95 9.58 -14.20
N ASP A 359 -3.87 9.78 -15.13
CA ASP A 359 -5.17 9.10 -15.13
C ASP A 359 -5.03 7.69 -15.70
N THR A 360 -5.67 6.72 -15.06
CA THR A 360 -5.67 5.33 -15.49
C THR A 360 -7.08 4.85 -15.79
N PRO A 361 -7.26 3.97 -16.80
CA PRO A 361 -8.52 3.27 -17.00
C PRO A 361 -9.02 2.58 -15.73
N GLY A 362 -10.34 2.48 -15.60
CA GLY A 362 -10.95 1.68 -14.56
C GLY A 362 -10.64 0.20 -14.75
N PHE A 363 -10.10 -0.41 -13.70
CA PHE A 363 -9.92 -1.85 -13.65
C PHE A 363 -11.25 -2.57 -13.34
N GLY A 364 -11.32 -3.87 -13.62
CA GLY A 364 -12.43 -4.73 -13.19
C GLY A 364 -13.76 -4.40 -13.89
N ASP A 365 -13.68 -4.10 -15.19
CA ASP A 365 -14.78 -3.85 -16.11
C ASP A 365 -15.25 -5.18 -16.77
N THR A 366 -16.45 -5.18 -17.37
CA THR A 366 -17.03 -6.21 -18.26
C THR A 366 -16.09 -6.75 -19.36
N ARG A 367 -15.01 -6.05 -19.69
CA ARG A 367 -13.96 -6.50 -20.63
C ARG A 367 -13.03 -7.59 -20.07
N GLY A 368 -13.02 -7.78 -18.74
CA GLY A 368 -12.31 -8.87 -18.05
C GLY A 368 -10.79 -8.68 -17.92
N MET A 369 -10.12 -9.70 -17.37
CA MET A 369 -8.71 -9.66 -16.97
C MET A 369 -7.71 -9.40 -18.10
N GLU A 370 -8.02 -9.81 -19.33
CA GLU A 370 -7.13 -9.52 -20.46
C GLU A 370 -6.99 -8.01 -20.66
N TYR A 371 -8.06 -7.26 -20.41
CA TYR A 371 -8.01 -5.81 -20.41
C TYR A 371 -7.24 -5.25 -19.20
N ASP A 372 -7.39 -5.84 -18.02
CA ASP A 372 -6.61 -5.43 -16.84
C ASP A 372 -5.10 -5.68 -17.00
N LYS A 373 -4.70 -6.73 -17.75
CA LYS A 373 -3.31 -6.94 -18.19
C LYS A 373 -2.85 -5.82 -19.12
N VAL A 374 -3.71 -5.38 -20.05
CA VAL A 374 -3.41 -4.24 -20.92
C VAL A 374 -3.24 -2.96 -20.11
N ILE A 375 -4.12 -2.67 -19.15
CA ILE A 375 -4.00 -1.51 -18.25
C ILE A 375 -2.68 -1.57 -17.47
N THR A 376 -2.37 -2.73 -16.89
CA THR A 376 -1.11 -2.96 -16.17
C THR A 376 0.11 -2.68 -17.06
N ASN A 377 0.09 -3.14 -18.31
CA ASN A 377 1.15 -2.89 -19.27
C ASN A 377 1.26 -1.42 -19.68
N GLN A 378 0.14 -0.70 -19.80
CA GLN A 378 0.15 0.74 -20.06
C GLN A 378 0.76 1.52 -18.89
N ILE A 379 0.42 1.17 -17.64
CA ILE A 379 1.00 1.79 -16.45
C ILE A 379 2.49 1.50 -16.38
N LYS A 380 2.91 0.24 -16.60
CA LYS A 380 4.32 -0.13 -16.69
C LYS A 380 5.07 0.70 -17.73
N LYS A 381 4.53 0.80 -18.95
CA LYS A 381 5.12 1.60 -20.03
C LYS A 381 5.21 3.08 -19.64
N ALA A 382 4.23 3.60 -18.92
CA ALA A 382 4.29 4.97 -18.40
C ALA A 382 5.44 5.14 -17.40
N PHE A 383 5.65 4.18 -16.48
CA PHE A 383 6.76 4.22 -15.50
C PHE A 383 8.15 4.09 -16.14
N GLU A 384 8.24 3.44 -17.29
CA GLU A 384 9.49 3.27 -18.05
C GLU A 384 9.83 4.49 -18.91
N THR A 385 8.84 5.25 -19.37
CA THR A 385 9.04 6.24 -20.43
C THR A 385 8.63 7.67 -20.10
N LYS A 386 7.63 7.88 -19.23
CA LYS A 386 7.00 9.19 -19.02
C LYS A 386 6.92 9.63 -17.56
N VAL A 387 6.98 8.68 -16.62
CA VAL A 387 6.72 8.92 -15.19
C VAL A 387 7.85 8.25 -14.40
N LEU A 388 8.92 9.00 -14.11
CA LEU A 388 10.08 8.44 -13.41
C LEU A 388 9.92 8.41 -11.90
N ASP A 389 9.07 9.28 -11.36
CA ASP A 389 8.81 9.47 -9.94
C ASP A 389 7.35 9.92 -9.70
N LEU A 390 6.88 9.80 -8.45
CA LEU A 390 5.54 10.20 -8.02
C LEU A 390 5.58 10.86 -6.64
N ASN A 391 4.64 11.79 -6.41
CA ASN A 391 4.36 12.35 -5.09
C ASN A 391 3.18 11.67 -4.42
N ALA A 392 2.15 11.29 -5.19
CA ALA A 392 0.92 10.71 -4.64
C ALA A 392 0.37 9.58 -5.49
N ILE A 393 -0.20 8.58 -4.81
CA ILE A 393 -0.95 7.47 -5.40
C ILE A 393 -2.36 7.50 -4.80
N CYS A 394 -3.32 7.96 -5.59
CA CYS A 394 -4.70 8.14 -5.18
C CYS A 394 -5.54 6.92 -5.52
N PHE A 395 -5.94 6.15 -4.49
CA PHE A 395 -6.87 5.04 -4.64
C PHE A 395 -8.31 5.54 -4.50
N VAL A 396 -9.08 5.50 -5.59
CA VAL A 396 -10.44 6.03 -5.67
C VAL A 396 -11.48 4.91 -5.48
N ALA A 397 -12.31 5.05 -4.46
CA ALA A 397 -13.37 4.10 -4.12
C ALA A 397 -14.63 4.79 -3.61
N GLN A 398 -15.79 4.13 -3.72
CA GLN A 398 -17.07 4.70 -3.27
C GLN A 398 -17.22 4.56 -1.75
N SER A 399 -17.61 5.63 -1.05
CA SER A 399 -17.71 5.66 0.42
C SER A 399 -18.85 4.82 0.98
N SER A 400 -19.93 4.68 0.21
CA SER A 400 -21.17 4.01 0.63
C SER A 400 -21.06 2.48 0.67
N ASN A 401 -20.07 1.90 -0.03
CA ASN A 401 -19.89 0.45 -0.11
C ASN A 401 -19.30 -0.10 1.20
N PRO A 402 -20.05 -0.92 1.96
CA PRO A 402 -19.57 -1.44 3.24
C PRO A 402 -18.49 -2.52 3.07
N ARG A 403 -18.41 -3.13 1.87
CA ARG A 403 -17.44 -4.17 1.52
C ARG A 403 -16.71 -3.76 0.26
N LEU A 404 -15.40 -4.03 0.21
CA LEU A 404 -14.69 -4.08 -1.07
C LEU A 404 -15.30 -5.21 -1.89
N THR A 405 -15.79 -4.88 -3.08
CA THR A 405 -16.24 -5.91 -4.03
C THR A 405 -15.07 -6.82 -4.39
N ALA A 406 -15.39 -8.01 -4.91
CA ALA A 406 -14.40 -8.94 -5.43
C ALA A 406 -13.42 -8.19 -6.37
N SER A 407 -13.96 -7.46 -7.36
CA SER A 407 -13.17 -6.62 -8.26
C SER A 407 -12.33 -5.56 -7.55
N GLN A 408 -12.83 -4.89 -6.50
CA GLN A 408 -12.02 -3.89 -5.78
C GLN A 408 -10.84 -4.50 -5.01
N LYS A 409 -11.00 -5.71 -4.46
CA LYS A 409 -9.90 -6.45 -3.84
C LYS A 409 -8.83 -6.83 -4.87
N TYR A 410 -9.23 -7.34 -6.02
CA TYR A 410 -8.34 -7.61 -7.15
C TYR A 410 -7.57 -6.41 -7.62
N ILE A 411 -8.26 -5.29 -7.74
CA ILE A 411 -7.69 -4.03 -8.17
C ILE A 411 -6.63 -3.60 -7.19
N LEU A 412 -6.94 -3.64 -5.90
CA LEU A 412 -6.01 -3.31 -4.84
C LEU A 412 -4.79 -4.24 -4.85
N ASP A 413 -5.00 -5.55 -4.95
CA ASP A 413 -3.93 -6.55 -5.03
C ASP A 413 -3.04 -6.34 -6.27
N ASN A 414 -3.63 -6.07 -7.44
CA ASN A 414 -2.90 -5.83 -8.68
C ASN A 414 -2.21 -4.48 -8.75
N ILE A 415 -2.81 -3.45 -8.15
CA ILE A 415 -2.21 -2.12 -8.02
C ILE A 415 -0.96 -2.19 -7.16
N ILE A 416 -1.06 -2.83 -6.00
CA ILE A 416 0.06 -2.91 -5.04
C ILE A 416 1.19 -3.75 -5.63
N ASN A 417 0.83 -4.71 -6.48
CA ASN A 417 1.71 -5.49 -7.33
C ASN A 417 2.52 -4.66 -8.35
N LEU A 418 2.17 -3.40 -8.60
CA LEU A 418 2.92 -2.49 -9.49
C LEU A 418 4.07 -1.77 -8.78
N PHE A 419 4.08 -1.77 -7.45
CA PHE A 419 4.90 -0.83 -6.69
C PHE A 419 5.99 -1.48 -5.85
N GLY A 420 7.08 -0.73 -5.70
CA GLY A 420 8.07 -0.95 -4.66
C GLY A 420 7.55 -0.53 -3.27
N LYS A 421 8.15 -1.07 -2.21
CA LYS A 421 7.77 -0.78 -0.81
C LYS A 421 8.07 0.65 -0.38
N ASP A 422 8.85 1.39 -1.15
CA ASP A 422 9.22 2.78 -0.91
C ASP A 422 8.08 3.77 -1.15
N VAL A 423 7.07 3.41 -1.96
CA VAL A 423 5.94 4.31 -2.24
C VAL A 423 4.83 4.26 -1.19
N LYS A 424 4.97 3.48 -0.10
CA LYS A 424 3.91 3.30 0.92
C LYS A 424 3.35 4.62 1.44
N LYS A 425 4.23 5.60 1.71
CA LYS A 425 3.87 6.91 2.25
C LYS A 425 3.13 7.79 1.24
N ASN A 426 3.21 7.47 -0.05
CA ASN A 426 2.61 8.24 -1.13
C ASN A 426 1.11 7.91 -1.34
N PHE A 427 0.59 6.84 -0.72
CA PHE A 427 -0.82 6.46 -0.89
C PHE A 427 -1.79 7.40 -0.18
N ILE A 428 -2.92 7.69 -0.82
CA ILE A 428 -4.07 8.39 -0.25
C ILE A 428 -5.36 7.76 -0.79
N ALA A 429 -6.31 7.45 0.09
CA ALA A 429 -7.64 7.01 -0.34
C ALA A 429 -8.55 8.22 -0.65
N MET A 430 -9.14 8.23 -1.84
CA MET A 430 -10.07 9.27 -2.29
C MET A 430 -11.48 8.67 -2.34
N LEU A 431 -12.30 8.96 -1.34
CA LEU A 431 -13.59 8.32 -1.14
C LEU A 431 -14.71 9.16 -1.75
N THR A 432 -15.24 8.71 -2.89
CA THR A 432 -16.28 9.40 -3.68
C THR A 432 -17.68 9.00 -3.22
N PHE A 433 -18.71 9.73 -3.68
CA PHE A 433 -20.12 9.51 -3.30
C PHE A 433 -20.38 9.65 -1.79
N SER A 434 -19.61 10.51 -1.11
CA SER A 434 -19.75 10.73 0.32
C SER A 434 -20.97 11.60 0.65
N ASP A 435 -21.76 11.14 1.60
CA ASP A 435 -22.85 11.88 2.25
C ASP A 435 -22.34 12.82 3.36
N GLY A 436 -21.03 12.87 3.61
CA GLY A 436 -20.42 13.62 4.70
C GLY A 436 -20.20 12.81 5.98
N GLU A 437 -20.86 11.66 6.12
CA GLU A 437 -20.75 10.76 7.27
C GLU A 437 -19.43 9.96 7.26
N THR A 438 -19.26 9.08 8.25
CA THR A 438 -18.15 8.13 8.29
C THR A 438 -18.29 7.10 7.16
N PRO A 439 -17.34 7.02 6.20
CA PRO A 439 -17.44 6.10 5.08
C PRO A 439 -17.47 4.62 5.52
N LYS A 440 -18.45 3.86 5.04
CA LYS A 440 -18.61 2.44 5.39
C LYS A 440 -17.47 1.57 4.88
N ILE A 441 -16.82 2.00 3.79
CA ILE A 441 -15.69 1.28 3.18
C ILE A 441 -14.44 1.25 4.07
N LEU A 442 -14.34 2.12 5.08
CA LEU A 442 -13.17 2.16 5.98
C LEU A 442 -12.94 0.81 6.66
N CYS A 443 -14.00 0.14 7.13
CA CYS A 443 -13.92 -1.18 7.75
C CYS A 443 -13.23 -2.21 6.84
N SER A 444 -13.47 -2.14 5.53
CA SER A 444 -12.86 -3.04 4.56
C SER A 444 -11.41 -2.68 4.24
N LEU A 445 -11.09 -1.39 4.14
CA LEU A 445 -9.71 -0.92 3.91
C LEU A 445 -8.79 -1.18 5.11
N GLN A 446 -9.36 -1.18 6.32
CA GLN A 446 -8.65 -1.43 7.57
C GLN A 446 -8.66 -2.92 7.99
N SER A 447 -9.38 -3.78 7.28
CA SER A 447 -9.40 -5.22 7.55
C SER A 447 -8.00 -5.82 7.36
N LYS A 448 -7.62 -6.77 8.23
CA LYS A 448 -6.35 -7.51 8.11
C LYS A 448 -6.23 -8.27 6.79
N ASP A 449 -7.35 -8.67 6.19
CA ASP A 449 -7.39 -9.37 4.90
C ASP A 449 -7.21 -8.41 3.71
N CYS A 450 -7.21 -7.10 3.96
CA CYS A 450 -7.00 -6.07 2.96
C CYS A 450 -5.55 -5.59 3.05
N VAL A 451 -4.80 -5.71 1.95
CA VAL A 451 -3.41 -5.27 1.90
C VAL A 451 -3.24 -3.76 2.13
N PHE A 452 -4.27 -2.94 1.89
CA PHE A 452 -4.24 -1.51 2.24
C PHE A 452 -4.05 -1.28 3.75
N SER A 453 -4.49 -2.20 4.61
CA SER A 453 -4.27 -2.13 6.06
C SER A 453 -2.79 -2.13 6.45
N THR A 454 -1.91 -2.67 5.58
CA THR A 454 -0.45 -2.65 5.76
C THR A 454 0.20 -1.34 5.32
N ILE A 455 -0.54 -0.53 4.55
CA ILE A 455 -0.09 0.76 4.01
C ILE A 455 -0.54 1.90 4.93
N ILE A 456 -1.78 1.84 5.46
CA ILE A 456 -2.36 2.88 6.33
C ILE A 456 -1.41 3.36 7.44
N PRO A 457 -0.70 2.49 8.19
CA PRO A 457 0.20 2.91 9.26
C PRO A 457 1.40 3.77 8.80
N GLU A 458 1.76 3.69 7.51
CA GLU A 458 2.89 4.42 6.93
C GLU A 458 2.48 5.78 6.36
N ILE A 459 1.18 6.05 6.25
CA ILE A 459 0.65 7.28 5.64
C ILE A 459 0.38 8.29 6.77
N ASP A 460 0.93 9.49 6.65
CA ASP A 460 0.60 10.60 7.54
C ASP A 460 -0.90 10.89 7.50
N LYS A 461 -1.52 11.29 8.62
CA LYS A 461 -2.95 11.65 8.60
C LYS A 461 -3.20 12.96 7.83
N PRO A 462 -4.35 13.11 7.16
CA PRO A 462 -5.33 12.06 6.90
C PRO A 462 -4.85 11.10 5.81
N TRP A 463 -5.13 9.80 5.96
CA TRP A 463 -4.84 8.78 4.95
C TRP A 463 -6.00 8.59 3.95
N TYR A 464 -7.15 9.20 4.21
CA TYR A 464 -8.28 9.25 3.29
C TYR A 464 -8.94 10.64 3.28
N LEU A 465 -9.59 10.98 2.16
CA LEU A 465 -10.36 12.21 1.97
C LEU A 465 -11.72 11.88 1.36
N LYS A 466 -12.72 12.73 1.61
CA LYS A 466 -14.12 12.48 1.23
C LYS A 466 -14.58 13.46 0.17
N PHE A 467 -15.28 12.96 -0.84
CA PHE A 467 -15.72 13.75 -1.98
C PHE A 467 -17.15 13.42 -2.39
N ASN A 468 -17.90 14.46 -2.74
CA ASN A 468 -19.17 14.33 -3.44
C ASN A 468 -19.18 15.24 -4.67
N CYS A 469 -18.53 14.73 -5.71
CA CYS A 469 -18.26 15.45 -6.96
C CYS A 469 -19.43 15.49 -7.96
N LEU A 470 -20.60 14.92 -7.60
CA LEU A 470 -21.76 14.82 -8.49
C LEU A 470 -22.35 16.17 -8.92
N TYR A 471 -21.96 17.25 -8.24
CA TYR A 471 -22.58 18.57 -8.40
C TYR A 471 -21.79 19.52 -9.32
N ILE A 472 -20.68 19.08 -9.91
CA ILE A 472 -19.92 19.95 -10.82
C ILE A 472 -20.68 20.33 -12.09
N TYR A 473 -21.68 19.54 -12.50
CA TYR A 473 -22.47 19.77 -13.70
C TYR A 473 -23.89 20.29 -13.42
N LYS A 474 -24.22 20.65 -12.17
CA LYS A 474 -25.57 21.11 -11.82
C LYS A 474 -25.67 22.63 -11.84
N ASP A 475 -26.61 23.13 -12.63
CA ASP A 475 -26.96 24.56 -12.73
C ASP A 475 -27.65 25.10 -11.47
N ASN A 476 -28.25 24.23 -10.64
CA ASN A 476 -29.00 24.65 -9.45
C ASN A 476 -28.07 24.90 -8.24
N THR A 477 -27.34 26.00 -8.29
CA THR A 477 -26.40 26.44 -7.24
C THR A 477 -27.10 26.98 -5.99
N GLU A 478 -28.42 27.21 -6.05
CA GLU A 478 -29.23 27.70 -4.93
C GLU A 478 -29.67 26.58 -3.97
N ASN A 479 -29.57 25.32 -4.40
CA ASN A 479 -29.93 24.18 -3.57
C ASN A 479 -28.95 24.00 -2.39
N PRO A 480 -29.38 24.05 -1.12
CA PRO A 480 -28.49 23.96 0.04
C PRO A 480 -27.66 22.67 0.13
N LEU A 481 -28.23 21.53 -0.31
CA LEU A 481 -27.46 20.27 -0.35
C LEU A 481 -26.33 20.35 -1.38
N THR A 482 -26.59 20.98 -2.53
CA THR A 482 -25.59 21.18 -3.59
C THR A 482 -24.43 22.06 -3.10
N GLN A 483 -24.73 23.14 -2.36
CA GLN A 483 -23.73 23.98 -1.71
C GLN A 483 -22.91 23.20 -0.68
N ASN A 484 -23.57 22.47 0.22
CA ASN A 484 -22.89 21.67 1.25
C ASN A 484 -21.93 20.62 0.66
N PHE A 485 -22.34 19.92 -0.39
CA PHE A 485 -21.49 18.91 -1.04
C PHE A 485 -20.34 19.51 -1.84
N TRP A 486 -20.56 20.68 -2.46
CA TRP A 486 -19.51 21.46 -3.10
C TRP A 486 -18.47 21.90 -2.07
N GLU A 487 -18.90 22.55 -0.98
CA GLU A 487 -18.02 23.02 0.09
C GLU A 487 -17.24 21.88 0.75
N LEU A 488 -17.91 20.76 1.04
CA LEU A 488 -17.25 19.54 1.54
C LEU A 488 -16.12 19.10 0.60
N SER A 489 -16.40 19.01 -0.70
CA SER A 489 -15.42 18.55 -1.69
C SER A 489 -14.27 19.55 -1.86
N MET A 490 -14.56 20.86 -1.94
CA MET A 490 -13.55 21.90 -2.06
C MET A 490 -12.63 21.95 -0.84
N LYS A 491 -13.18 21.83 0.37
CA LYS A 491 -12.40 21.75 1.61
C LYS A 491 -11.46 20.54 1.61
N ASN A 492 -11.96 19.37 1.21
CA ASN A 492 -11.13 18.17 1.11
C ASN A 492 -10.07 18.28 0.00
N PHE A 493 -10.35 18.99 -1.10
CA PHE A 493 -9.34 19.29 -2.12
C PHE A 493 -8.27 20.26 -1.61
N ASP A 494 -8.63 21.29 -0.84
CA ASP A 494 -7.63 22.18 -0.23
C ASP A 494 -6.74 21.41 0.77
N GLU A 495 -7.31 20.46 1.52
CA GLU A 495 -6.56 19.54 2.38
C GLU A 495 -5.66 18.60 1.55
N PHE A 496 -6.17 18.06 0.45
CA PHE A 496 -5.39 17.26 -0.50
C PHE A 496 -4.19 18.04 -1.05
N ILE A 497 -4.41 19.28 -1.52
CA ILE A 497 -3.36 20.17 -2.06
C ILE A 497 -2.29 20.43 -1.00
N LYS A 498 -2.69 20.73 0.25
CA LYS A 498 -1.74 20.91 1.37
C LYS A 498 -0.92 19.64 1.62
N LYS A 499 -1.55 18.47 1.52
CA LYS A 499 -0.90 17.18 1.74
C LYS A 499 0.08 16.81 0.63
N VAL A 500 -0.32 16.88 -0.65
CA VAL A 500 0.54 16.46 -1.77
C VAL A 500 1.79 17.34 -1.92
N LYS A 501 1.73 18.62 -1.49
CA LYS A 501 2.91 19.50 -1.42
C LYS A 501 3.97 19.03 -0.42
N LYS A 502 3.57 18.26 0.60
CA LYS A 502 4.46 17.75 1.66
C LYS A 502 4.89 16.30 1.43
N LEU A 503 4.20 15.59 0.53
CA LEU A 503 4.54 14.20 0.24
C LEU A 503 5.90 14.10 -0.46
N PRO A 504 6.71 13.08 -0.11
CA PRO A 504 8.01 12.88 -0.72
C PRO A 504 7.85 12.59 -2.21
N ARG A 505 8.76 13.15 -3.02
CA ARG A 505 8.92 12.76 -4.42
C ARG A 505 9.69 11.42 -4.46
N THR A 506 8.99 10.34 -4.76
CA THR A 506 9.53 8.97 -4.69
C THR A 506 9.85 8.46 -6.09
N SER A 507 11.11 8.06 -6.31
CA SER A 507 11.53 7.41 -7.55
C SER A 507 10.78 6.09 -7.75
N LEU A 508 10.37 5.81 -8.99
CA LEU A 508 9.74 4.54 -9.35
C LEU A 508 10.74 3.46 -9.76
N GLU A 509 12.02 3.61 -9.44
CA GLU A 509 13.06 2.62 -9.76
C GLU A 509 12.77 1.23 -9.17
N LYS A 510 12.47 1.15 -7.87
CA LYS A 510 12.09 -0.13 -7.25
C LYS A 510 10.81 -0.71 -7.85
N SER A 511 9.85 0.15 -8.19
CA SER A 511 8.62 -0.27 -8.88
C SER A 511 8.93 -0.87 -10.26
N ARG A 512 9.85 -0.28 -11.02
CA ARG A 512 10.32 -0.84 -12.30
C ARG A 512 11.04 -2.18 -12.12
N ASP A 513 11.89 -2.32 -11.11
CA ASP A 513 12.56 -3.59 -10.78
C ASP A 513 11.56 -4.69 -10.42
N VAL A 514 10.53 -4.34 -9.64
CA VAL A 514 9.43 -5.24 -9.26
C VAL A 514 8.68 -5.73 -10.48
N LEU A 515 8.28 -4.80 -11.37
CA LEU A 515 7.57 -5.12 -12.61
C LEU A 515 8.42 -6.01 -13.53
N LYS A 516 9.70 -5.68 -13.69
CA LYS A 516 10.66 -6.47 -14.50
C LYS A 516 10.86 -7.87 -13.93
N SER A 517 11.08 -8.00 -12.62
CA SER A 517 11.30 -9.29 -11.97
C SER A 517 10.09 -10.22 -12.10
N ARG A 518 8.87 -9.68 -11.98
CA ARG A 518 7.63 -10.46 -12.15
C ARG A 518 7.44 -10.95 -13.58
N GLU A 519 7.79 -10.14 -14.57
CA GLU A 519 7.74 -10.54 -15.97
C GLU A 519 8.79 -11.61 -16.30
N GLN A 520 10.00 -11.46 -15.75
CA GLN A 520 11.07 -12.46 -15.88
C GLN A 520 10.63 -13.79 -15.27
N ILE A 521 10.06 -13.79 -14.07
CA ILE A 521 9.56 -15.02 -13.44
C ILE A 521 8.51 -15.71 -14.32
N LYS A 522 7.54 -14.97 -14.87
CA LYS A 522 6.53 -15.55 -15.79
C LYS A 522 7.19 -16.20 -17.02
N THR A 523 8.18 -15.52 -17.60
CA THR A 523 8.91 -16.02 -18.78
C THR A 523 9.71 -17.28 -18.45
N GLU A 524 10.42 -17.28 -17.32
CA GLU A 524 11.23 -18.42 -16.89
C GLU A 524 10.36 -19.63 -16.49
N ILE A 525 9.16 -19.41 -15.93
CA ILE A 525 8.17 -20.47 -15.65
C ILE A 525 7.73 -21.17 -16.95
N GLU A 526 7.33 -20.41 -17.97
CA GLU A 526 6.94 -21.00 -19.25
C GLU A 526 8.10 -21.70 -19.93
N GLY A 527 9.30 -21.10 -19.89
CA GLY A 527 10.52 -21.75 -20.35
C GLY A 527 10.80 -23.07 -19.62
N LEU A 528 10.63 -23.10 -18.29
CA LEU A 528 10.85 -24.30 -17.47
C LEU A 528 9.82 -25.38 -17.81
N ARG A 529 8.55 -25.00 -18.01
CA ARG A 529 7.48 -25.92 -18.44
C ARG A 529 7.85 -26.63 -19.75
N ILE A 530 8.36 -25.89 -20.73
CA ILE A 530 8.81 -26.45 -22.01
C ILE A 530 10.00 -27.40 -21.81
N SER A 531 11.06 -26.96 -21.10
CA SER A 531 12.25 -27.79 -20.84
C SER A 531 11.89 -29.07 -20.09
N LEU A 532 10.98 -29.02 -19.10
CA LEU A 532 10.50 -30.20 -18.37
C LEU A 532 9.75 -31.18 -19.26
N ASN A 533 8.86 -30.70 -20.13
CA ASN A 533 8.13 -31.57 -21.06
C ASN A 533 9.09 -32.27 -22.04
N ASN A 534 10.11 -31.55 -22.52
CA ASN A 534 11.16 -32.13 -23.34
C ASN A 534 11.98 -33.19 -22.58
N GLY A 535 12.34 -32.90 -21.33
CA GLY A 535 13.03 -33.85 -20.45
C GLY A 535 12.23 -35.13 -20.20
N LEU A 536 10.93 -35.02 -19.90
CA LEU A 536 10.03 -36.16 -19.70
C LEU A 536 9.92 -37.02 -20.97
N SER A 537 9.77 -36.40 -22.13
CA SER A 537 9.74 -37.12 -23.40
C SER A 537 11.06 -37.83 -23.69
N LYS A 538 12.20 -37.18 -23.41
CA LYS A 538 13.52 -37.77 -23.63
C LYS A 538 13.78 -38.94 -22.69
N MET A 539 13.34 -38.85 -21.44
CA MET A 539 13.41 -39.94 -20.46
C MET A 539 12.59 -41.16 -20.92
N ASN A 540 11.38 -40.96 -21.47
CA ASN A 540 10.59 -42.05 -22.04
C ASN A 540 11.30 -42.70 -23.25
N ASN A 541 11.93 -41.90 -24.11
CA ASN A 541 12.70 -42.42 -25.23
C ASN A 541 13.91 -43.24 -24.77
N ILE A 542 14.64 -42.76 -23.75
CA ILE A 542 15.76 -43.51 -23.16
C ILE A 542 15.28 -44.86 -22.62
N LYS A 543 14.18 -44.89 -21.86
CA LYS A 543 13.62 -46.13 -21.32
C LYS A 543 13.22 -47.12 -22.41
N ASN A 544 12.52 -46.66 -23.45
CA ASN A 544 12.15 -47.50 -24.57
C ASN A 544 13.39 -48.08 -25.27
N VAL A 545 14.42 -47.25 -25.50
CA VAL A 545 15.68 -47.72 -26.09
C VAL A 545 16.40 -48.72 -25.18
N GLU A 546 16.46 -48.48 -23.85
CA GLU A 546 17.01 -49.42 -22.88
C GLU A 546 16.28 -50.77 -22.91
N GLU A 547 14.94 -50.76 -22.89
CA GLU A 547 14.10 -51.97 -22.98
C GLU A 547 14.29 -52.73 -24.29
N GLN A 548 14.35 -52.02 -25.43
CA GLN A 548 14.57 -52.64 -26.73
C GLN A 548 15.97 -53.24 -26.85
N ILE A 549 16.99 -52.62 -26.25
CA ILE A 549 18.34 -53.18 -26.20
C ILE A 549 18.34 -54.46 -25.37
N ASP A 550 17.73 -54.43 -24.18
CA ASP A 550 17.69 -55.59 -23.29
C ASP A 550 16.92 -56.77 -23.91
N LEU A 551 15.78 -56.51 -24.56
CA LEU A 551 14.98 -57.54 -25.24
C LEU A 551 15.69 -58.15 -26.46
N ASN A 552 16.65 -57.44 -27.07
CA ASN A 552 17.29 -57.86 -28.33
C ASN A 552 18.80 -58.03 -28.23
N ARG A 553 19.39 -58.07 -27.02
CA ARG A 553 20.84 -58.19 -26.77
C ARG A 553 21.52 -59.25 -27.65
N GLU A 554 20.96 -60.45 -27.74
CA GLU A 554 21.55 -61.55 -28.52
C GLU A 554 21.46 -61.36 -30.05
N LYS A 555 20.46 -60.62 -30.54
CA LYS A 555 20.28 -60.32 -31.97
C LYS A 555 21.16 -59.15 -32.41
N ILE A 556 21.29 -58.14 -31.54
CA ILE A 556 22.19 -56.99 -31.72
C ILE A 556 23.65 -57.46 -31.77
N ASN A 557 24.05 -58.39 -30.89
CA ASN A 557 25.38 -58.99 -30.89
C ASN A 557 25.68 -59.85 -32.13
N LYS A 558 24.67 -60.18 -32.96
CA LYS A 558 24.80 -61.00 -34.17
C LYS A 558 24.73 -60.20 -35.48
N ASN A 559 24.74 -58.85 -35.44
CA ASN A 559 24.74 -57.97 -36.62
C ASN A 559 23.68 -58.34 -37.69
N LYS A 560 22.40 -58.42 -37.29
CA LYS A 560 21.28 -58.55 -38.25
C LYS A 560 20.40 -57.30 -38.20
N ASP A 561 20.06 -56.77 -39.37
CA ASP A 561 19.21 -55.58 -39.62
C ASP A 561 17.94 -55.57 -38.76
N TYR A 562 18.05 -55.00 -37.56
CA TYR A 562 16.96 -54.96 -36.59
C TYR A 562 16.10 -53.71 -36.83
N LYS A 563 14.79 -53.89 -36.95
CA LYS A 563 13.81 -52.80 -37.12
C LYS A 563 13.20 -52.45 -35.77
N ILE A 564 13.23 -51.17 -35.41
CA ILE A 564 12.65 -50.59 -34.19
C ILE A 564 11.53 -49.63 -34.55
N LEU A 565 10.41 -49.78 -33.84
CA LEU A 565 9.28 -48.86 -33.90
C LEU A 565 9.60 -47.65 -33.01
N THR A 566 9.86 -46.51 -33.63
CA THR A 566 10.25 -45.31 -32.90
C THR A 566 9.14 -44.26 -33.02
N PRO A 567 8.65 -43.68 -31.91
CA PRO A 567 7.82 -42.49 -31.99
C PRO A 567 8.67 -41.32 -32.49
N VAL A 568 8.50 -40.94 -33.74
CA VAL A 568 9.18 -39.81 -34.37
C VAL A 568 8.28 -38.60 -34.29
N ARG A 569 8.85 -37.48 -33.82
CA ARG A 569 8.17 -36.19 -33.88
C ARG A 569 8.36 -35.63 -35.27
N ILE A 570 7.27 -35.57 -36.02
CA ILE A 570 7.25 -34.92 -37.32
C ILE A 570 6.79 -33.47 -37.13
N PRO A 571 7.54 -32.50 -37.67
CA PRO A 571 7.12 -31.11 -37.66
C PRO A 571 5.88 -30.98 -38.55
N ILE A 572 4.82 -30.41 -37.99
CA ILE A 572 3.63 -30.04 -38.74
C ILE A 572 3.53 -28.51 -38.80
N LEU A 573 2.94 -28.02 -39.87
CA LEU A 573 2.60 -26.61 -40.00
C LEU A 573 1.14 -26.43 -39.60
N VAL A 574 0.89 -25.54 -38.65
CA VAL A 574 -0.45 -25.17 -38.21
C VAL A 574 -0.73 -23.76 -38.70
N ASP A 575 -1.73 -23.61 -39.55
CA ASP A 575 -2.14 -22.32 -40.09
C ASP A 575 -2.67 -21.40 -38.98
N LEU A 576 -2.27 -20.13 -39.06
CA LEU A 576 -2.66 -19.08 -38.12
C LEU A 576 -3.95 -18.41 -38.59
N LYS A 577 -4.79 -18.02 -37.65
CA LYS A 577 -6.01 -17.27 -37.96
C LYS A 577 -5.65 -15.81 -38.34
N PRO A 578 -6.49 -15.14 -39.15
CA PRO A 578 -6.30 -13.72 -39.45
C PRO A 578 -6.17 -12.89 -38.17
N GLY A 579 -5.07 -12.16 -38.02
CA GLY A 579 -4.77 -11.33 -36.85
C GLY A 579 -3.79 -11.94 -35.83
N GLU A 580 -3.41 -13.21 -35.98
CA GLU A 580 -2.35 -13.84 -35.19
C GLU A 580 -0.99 -13.63 -35.86
N TYR A 581 0.04 -13.28 -35.07
CA TYR A 581 1.41 -13.13 -35.57
C TYR A 581 2.35 -14.10 -34.86
N VAL A 582 3.48 -14.39 -35.49
CA VAL A 582 4.43 -15.41 -35.05
C VAL A 582 5.85 -14.97 -35.30
N THR A 583 6.80 -15.46 -34.52
CA THR A 583 8.21 -15.26 -34.81
C THR A 583 8.83 -16.61 -35.11
N ASN A 584 8.87 -16.97 -36.38
CA ASN A 584 9.55 -18.17 -36.85
C ASN A 584 11.00 -17.85 -37.16
N CYS A 585 11.92 -18.74 -36.81
CA CYS A 585 13.30 -18.64 -37.23
C CYS A 585 13.46 -19.35 -38.58
N LEU A 586 13.91 -18.64 -39.60
CA LEU A 586 14.22 -19.16 -40.93
C LEU A 586 15.41 -20.12 -40.93
N TYR A 587 16.34 -19.92 -39.99
CA TYR A 587 17.52 -20.76 -39.86
C TYR A 587 17.24 -22.07 -39.10
N CYS A 588 16.44 -22.00 -38.03
CA CYS A 588 16.14 -23.16 -37.19
C CYS A 588 14.84 -23.88 -37.57
N HIS A 589 14.08 -23.36 -38.53
CA HIS A 589 12.77 -23.87 -38.95
C HIS A 589 11.82 -24.18 -37.78
N LYS A 590 11.80 -23.29 -36.77
CA LYS A 590 10.97 -23.45 -35.58
C LYS A 590 10.31 -22.13 -35.17
N THR A 591 9.16 -22.24 -34.51
CA THR A 591 8.48 -21.11 -33.91
C THR A 591 9.15 -20.70 -32.60
N CYS A 592 9.73 -19.50 -32.56
CA CYS A 592 10.44 -18.97 -31.41
C CYS A 592 9.53 -18.12 -30.50
N HIS A 593 8.42 -17.59 -31.01
CA HIS A 593 7.44 -16.86 -30.20
C HIS A 593 6.06 -16.89 -30.87
N TYR A 594 5.05 -17.35 -30.13
CA TYR A 594 3.65 -17.35 -30.53
C TYR A 594 2.76 -17.30 -29.27
N PRO A 595 1.69 -16.48 -29.25
CA PRO A 595 1.36 -15.45 -30.23
C PRO A 595 2.33 -14.26 -30.11
N CYS A 596 2.82 -13.78 -31.24
CA CYS A 596 3.57 -12.53 -31.32
C CYS A 596 2.61 -11.36 -31.59
N TYR A 597 2.94 -10.19 -31.06
CA TYR A 597 2.17 -8.96 -31.30
C TYR A 597 2.77 -8.09 -32.41
N ILE A 598 3.89 -8.51 -33.00
CA ILE A 598 4.59 -7.76 -34.04
C ILE A 598 4.09 -8.20 -35.40
N LYS A 599 3.39 -7.28 -36.08
CA LYS A 599 2.79 -7.51 -37.40
C LYS A 599 3.82 -7.66 -38.54
N GLY A 600 5.02 -7.11 -38.36
CA GLY A 600 6.08 -7.12 -39.38
C GLY A 600 7.22 -8.11 -39.10
N ASP A 601 8.12 -8.22 -40.08
CA ASP A 601 9.28 -9.14 -40.05
C ASP A 601 10.50 -8.55 -39.35
N ILE A 602 10.45 -7.28 -38.93
CA ILE A 602 11.47 -6.70 -38.06
C ILE A 602 11.26 -7.24 -36.63
N LYS A 603 11.87 -8.39 -36.36
CA LYS A 603 11.69 -9.10 -35.09
C LYS A 603 12.55 -8.59 -33.95
N LYS A 604 13.33 -7.51 -34.14
CA LYS A 604 14.19 -6.92 -33.09
C LYS A 604 13.44 -6.61 -31.78
N GLY A 605 12.18 -6.16 -31.89
CA GLY A 605 11.34 -5.87 -30.73
C GLY A 605 10.56 -7.07 -30.19
N CYS A 606 10.73 -8.26 -30.77
CA CYS A 606 10.04 -9.45 -30.32
C CYS A 606 10.58 -9.88 -28.96
N SER A 607 9.70 -10.29 -28.05
CA SER A 607 10.04 -10.70 -26.68
C SER A 607 11.08 -11.82 -26.62
N CYS A 608 11.11 -12.69 -27.63
CA CYS A 608 12.12 -13.73 -27.73
C CYS A 608 13.50 -13.20 -28.13
N ILE A 609 13.66 -11.95 -28.56
CA ILE A 609 14.94 -11.34 -28.93
C ILE A 609 15.49 -10.54 -27.75
N GLY A 610 16.67 -10.91 -27.27
CA GLY A 610 17.39 -10.21 -26.22
C GLY A 610 17.94 -8.85 -26.69
N ALA A 611 18.32 -8.00 -25.73
CA ALA A 611 18.89 -6.68 -26.00
C ALA A 611 20.18 -6.72 -26.84
N ASN A 612 20.87 -7.86 -26.87
CA ASN A 612 22.02 -8.13 -27.71
C ASN A 612 21.66 -8.39 -29.20
N GLY A 613 20.38 -8.42 -29.56
CA GLY A 613 19.91 -8.71 -30.91
C GLY A 613 19.76 -10.20 -31.24
N TYR A 614 19.97 -11.09 -30.28
CA TYR A 614 19.89 -12.54 -30.48
C TYR A 614 18.65 -13.13 -29.81
N CYS A 615 18.08 -14.17 -30.43
CA CYS A 615 16.91 -14.86 -29.93
C CYS A 615 17.27 -15.72 -28.72
N ASN A 616 16.61 -15.50 -27.60
CA ASN A 616 16.74 -16.27 -26.37
C ASN A 616 16.15 -17.69 -26.48
N VAL A 617 15.40 -17.99 -27.55
CA VAL A 617 14.80 -19.33 -27.79
C VAL A 617 15.63 -20.19 -28.74
N CYS A 618 16.32 -19.59 -29.72
CA CYS A 618 17.09 -20.34 -30.71
C CYS A 618 18.57 -19.93 -30.83
N GLY A 619 18.97 -18.83 -30.20
CA GLY A 619 20.31 -18.28 -30.29
C GLY A 619 20.63 -17.54 -31.59
N CYS A 620 19.74 -17.54 -32.59
CA CYS A 620 19.97 -16.85 -33.86
C CYS A 620 19.69 -15.34 -33.76
N HIS A 621 20.40 -14.55 -34.55
CA HIS A 621 20.16 -13.11 -34.63
C HIS A 621 18.74 -12.79 -35.14
N TYR A 622 18.16 -11.67 -34.70
CA TYR A 622 16.75 -11.34 -34.99
C TYR A 622 16.41 -11.24 -36.47
N ILE A 623 17.40 -10.94 -37.33
CA ILE A 623 17.26 -10.88 -38.79
C ILE A 623 16.88 -12.22 -39.42
N GLN A 624 17.15 -13.32 -38.71
CA GLN A 624 16.80 -14.67 -39.16
C GLN A 624 15.37 -15.05 -38.79
N HIS A 625 14.56 -14.09 -38.33
CA HIS A 625 13.20 -14.36 -37.88
C HIS A 625 12.17 -13.57 -38.67
N THR A 626 11.03 -14.19 -38.95
CA THR A 626 9.96 -13.61 -39.78
C THR A 626 8.58 -13.96 -39.22
N ASN A 627 7.56 -13.21 -39.62
CA ASN A 627 6.19 -13.72 -39.60
C ASN A 627 6.02 -14.78 -40.70
N SER A 628 5.14 -15.73 -40.44
CA SER A 628 4.64 -16.66 -41.44
C SER A 628 3.14 -16.88 -41.19
N PRO A 629 2.35 -17.28 -42.19
CA PRO A 629 0.93 -17.57 -42.00
C PRO A 629 0.68 -18.87 -41.21
N TYR A 630 1.75 -19.51 -40.71
CA TYR A 630 1.73 -20.77 -39.99
C TYR A 630 2.72 -20.73 -38.83
N ARG A 631 2.50 -21.59 -37.84
CA ARG A 631 3.48 -21.94 -36.82
C ARG A 631 3.93 -23.39 -36.97
N HIS A 632 5.14 -23.68 -36.55
CA HIS A 632 5.65 -25.03 -36.43
C HIS A 632 5.11 -25.63 -35.13
N ASP A 633 4.46 -26.79 -35.26
CA ASP A 633 3.99 -27.63 -34.16
C ASP A 633 4.56 -29.05 -34.36
N GLU A 634 4.42 -29.92 -33.37
CA GLU A 634 4.95 -31.29 -33.46
C GLU A 634 3.83 -32.33 -33.29
N LYS A 635 3.76 -33.29 -34.20
CA LYS A 635 2.92 -34.48 -34.06
C LYS A 635 3.80 -35.71 -33.89
N THR A 636 3.42 -36.60 -32.98
CA THR A 636 4.10 -37.88 -32.80
C THR A 636 3.47 -38.92 -33.73
N GLU A 637 4.26 -39.50 -34.63
CA GLU A 637 3.89 -40.68 -35.42
C GLU A 637 4.83 -41.84 -35.11
N ILE A 638 4.32 -43.06 -35.20
CA ILE A 638 5.12 -44.27 -34.99
C ILE A 638 5.67 -44.67 -36.36
N GLU A 639 6.98 -44.52 -36.54
CA GLU A 639 7.66 -44.90 -37.78
C GLU A 639 8.51 -46.15 -37.56
N GLU A 640 8.48 -47.06 -38.54
CA GLU A 640 9.28 -48.28 -38.54
C GLU A 640 10.66 -47.96 -39.12
N GLN A 641 11.69 -47.85 -38.27
CA GLN A 641 13.05 -47.49 -38.69
C GLN A 641 14.01 -48.66 -38.47
N THR A 642 14.94 -48.88 -39.41
CA THR A 642 16.07 -49.79 -39.18
C THR A 642 17.04 -49.15 -38.20
N LEU A 643 17.66 -49.96 -37.33
CA LEU A 643 18.67 -49.50 -36.38
C LEU A 643 19.78 -48.70 -37.09
N GLU A 644 20.18 -49.10 -38.29
CA GLU A 644 21.15 -48.39 -39.14
C GLU A 644 20.69 -47.00 -39.59
N LYS A 645 19.41 -46.79 -39.94
CA LYS A 645 18.89 -45.45 -40.28
C LYS A 645 18.81 -44.53 -39.07
N VAL A 646 18.51 -45.10 -37.91
CA VAL A 646 18.61 -44.38 -36.63
C VAL A 646 20.07 -44.00 -36.40
N LEU A 647 21.02 -44.93 -36.61
CA LEU A 647 22.47 -44.70 -36.44
C LEU A 647 23.07 -43.71 -37.46
N GLU A 648 22.61 -43.67 -38.72
CA GLU A 648 23.08 -42.74 -39.77
C GLU A 648 22.71 -41.29 -39.48
N ARG A 649 21.47 -41.03 -39.01
CA ARG A 649 21.00 -39.65 -38.69
C ARG A 649 21.82 -38.98 -37.58
N TYR A 650 22.55 -39.73 -36.76
CA TYR A 650 23.37 -39.21 -35.66
C TYR A 650 24.88 -39.23 -35.94
N ASN A 651 25.31 -39.75 -37.11
CA ASN A 651 26.72 -39.97 -37.47
C ASN A 651 27.16 -39.17 -38.71
N GLU A 652 26.71 -37.93 -38.89
CA GLU A 652 27.41 -37.01 -39.80
C GLU A 652 28.80 -36.68 -39.23
N GLY A 653 29.78 -37.55 -39.51
CA GLY A 653 31.20 -37.24 -39.36
C GLY A 653 32.18 -38.31 -38.86
N LYS A 654 31.79 -39.55 -38.53
CA LYS A 654 32.78 -40.60 -38.16
C LYS A 654 32.41 -42.00 -38.66
N GLU A 655 33.32 -42.61 -39.42
CA GLU A 655 33.25 -44.00 -39.84
C GLU A 655 33.25 -44.96 -38.65
N GLY A 656 32.34 -45.95 -38.68
CA GLY A 656 32.28 -47.06 -37.74
C GLY A 656 30.94 -47.16 -37.02
N MET A 657 30.18 -48.23 -37.31
CA MET A 657 28.93 -48.58 -36.63
C MET A 657 29.08 -48.50 -35.10
N ALA A 658 28.44 -47.52 -34.47
CA ALA A 658 28.47 -47.37 -33.01
C ALA A 658 27.48 -48.32 -32.35
N SER A 659 27.89 -49.00 -31.27
CA SER A 659 27.05 -49.95 -30.53
C SER A 659 25.81 -49.27 -29.91
N ALA A 660 24.81 -50.07 -29.53
CA ALA A 660 23.61 -49.56 -28.88
C ALA A 660 23.92 -48.80 -27.57
N GLU A 661 25.04 -49.10 -26.88
CA GLU A 661 25.50 -48.35 -25.71
C GLU A 661 25.96 -46.92 -26.04
N ALA A 662 26.58 -46.70 -27.21
CA ALA A 662 27.02 -45.37 -27.62
C ALA A 662 25.83 -44.45 -27.92
N THR A 663 24.78 -44.98 -28.54
CA THR A 663 23.51 -44.26 -28.75
C THR A 663 22.89 -43.87 -27.41
N LEU A 664 22.90 -44.78 -26.44
CA LEU A 664 22.38 -44.55 -25.10
C LEU A 664 23.17 -43.46 -24.34
N ALA A 665 24.49 -43.44 -24.50
CA ALA A 665 25.36 -42.42 -23.92
C ALA A 665 25.07 -41.02 -24.49
N ILE A 666 24.81 -40.92 -25.80
CA ILE A 666 24.43 -39.64 -26.45
C ILE A 666 23.07 -39.16 -25.92
N LEU A 667 22.06 -40.05 -25.86
CA LEU A 667 20.74 -39.70 -25.35
C LEU A 667 20.79 -39.23 -23.87
N LYS A 668 21.59 -39.90 -23.04
CA LYS A 668 21.84 -39.50 -21.65
C LYS A 668 22.52 -38.13 -21.56
N LYS A 669 23.52 -37.87 -22.41
CA LYS A 669 24.20 -36.56 -22.48
C LYS A 669 23.26 -35.42 -22.91
N GLU A 670 22.34 -35.68 -23.83
CA GLU A 670 21.31 -34.70 -24.23
C GLU A 670 20.29 -34.45 -23.12
N TYR A 671 19.89 -35.49 -22.39
CA TYR A 671 19.06 -35.36 -21.20
C TYR A 671 19.74 -34.50 -20.13
N ASP A 672 21.05 -34.67 -19.93
CA ASP A 672 21.84 -33.85 -19.01
C ASP A 672 21.89 -32.36 -19.43
N LYS A 673 21.94 -32.06 -20.73
CA LYS A 673 21.83 -30.68 -21.22
C LYS A 673 20.48 -30.04 -20.86
N ILE A 674 19.37 -30.78 -20.99
CA ILE A 674 18.02 -30.29 -20.63
C ILE A 674 17.96 -29.99 -19.12
N LYS A 675 18.59 -30.80 -18.27
CA LYS A 675 18.67 -30.54 -16.83
C LYS A 675 19.44 -29.26 -16.51
N ILE A 676 20.59 -29.05 -17.15
CA ILE A 676 21.37 -27.81 -16.99
C ILE A 676 20.53 -26.60 -17.40
N GLU A 677 19.77 -26.72 -18.49
CA GLU A 677 18.85 -25.67 -18.95
C GLU A 677 17.75 -25.37 -17.92
N CYS A 678 17.09 -26.39 -17.35
CA CYS A 678 16.11 -26.25 -16.28
C CYS A 678 16.72 -25.56 -15.04
N HIS A 679 17.93 -25.96 -14.64
CA HIS A 679 18.63 -25.37 -13.50
C HIS A 679 18.95 -23.89 -13.72
N GLY A 680 19.38 -23.52 -14.93
CA GLY A 680 19.62 -22.12 -15.30
C GLY A 680 18.37 -21.24 -15.15
N LYS A 681 17.20 -21.76 -15.55
CA LYS A 681 15.92 -21.03 -15.37
C LYS A 681 15.53 -20.88 -13.91
N LEU A 682 15.73 -21.93 -13.10
CA LEU A 682 15.46 -21.91 -11.66
C LEU A 682 16.34 -20.89 -10.92
N ILE A 683 17.64 -20.81 -11.24
CA ILE A 683 18.54 -19.79 -10.65
C ILE A 683 17.99 -18.38 -10.90
N LYS A 684 17.64 -18.07 -12.15
CA LYS A 684 17.10 -16.75 -12.51
C LYS A 684 15.80 -16.44 -11.79
N MET A 685 14.92 -17.42 -11.60
CA MET A 685 13.70 -17.26 -10.82
C MET A 685 14.03 -16.91 -9.36
N VAL A 686 14.99 -17.59 -8.74
CA VAL A 686 15.43 -17.30 -7.36
C VAL A 686 16.01 -15.89 -7.26
N GLU A 687 16.83 -15.46 -8.22
CA GLU A 687 17.34 -14.09 -8.28
C GLU A 687 16.21 -13.06 -8.33
N CYS A 688 15.22 -13.27 -9.19
CA CYS A 688 14.05 -12.39 -9.28
C CYS A 688 13.21 -12.39 -7.99
N ILE A 689 13.04 -13.54 -7.35
CA ILE A 689 12.32 -13.66 -6.06
C ILE A 689 13.05 -12.89 -4.95
N ASN A 690 14.38 -12.89 -4.94
CA ASN A 690 15.17 -12.12 -3.98
C ASN A 690 15.00 -10.61 -4.18
N VAL A 691 14.95 -10.15 -5.44
CA VAL A 691 14.62 -8.76 -5.77
C VAL A 691 13.21 -8.41 -5.28
N LEU A 692 12.21 -9.26 -5.53
CA LEU A 692 10.85 -9.04 -5.07
C LEU A 692 10.74 -8.99 -3.54
N SER A 693 11.37 -9.92 -2.83
CA SER A 693 11.39 -9.96 -1.37
C SER A 693 12.00 -8.68 -0.78
N SER A 694 13.00 -8.12 -1.46
CA SER A 694 13.70 -6.91 -1.03
C SER A 694 12.93 -5.63 -1.37
N ASN A 695 12.32 -5.57 -2.56
CA ASN A 695 11.83 -4.31 -3.12
C ASN A 695 10.31 -4.21 -3.22
N ALA A 696 9.57 -5.31 -3.37
CA ALA A 696 8.16 -5.28 -3.67
C ALA A 696 7.30 -4.82 -2.49
N LEU A 697 6.27 -4.04 -2.78
CA LEU A 697 5.25 -3.69 -1.80
C LEU A 697 4.41 -4.91 -1.40
N ASN A 698 4.14 -5.78 -2.37
CA ASN A 698 3.54 -7.09 -2.17
C ASN A 698 4.52 -8.19 -2.57
N GLY A 699 4.82 -9.11 -1.64
CA GLY A 699 5.68 -10.26 -1.89
C GLY A 699 5.03 -11.34 -2.76
N LYS A 700 3.71 -11.30 -2.96
CA LYS A 700 3.01 -12.26 -3.85
C LYS A 700 3.31 -11.97 -5.32
N ILE A 701 3.49 -13.01 -6.12
CA ILE A 701 3.80 -12.88 -7.56
C ILE A 701 2.55 -12.52 -8.39
N THR A 702 1.35 -12.96 -8.00
CA THR A 702 0.06 -12.48 -8.55
C THR A 702 -1.04 -12.31 -7.46
N SER A 703 -2.29 -11.99 -7.83
CA SER A 703 -3.43 -11.78 -6.91
C SER A 703 -3.79 -13.05 -6.12
N SER A 704 -4.45 -12.92 -4.95
CA SER A 704 -4.73 -14.06 -4.05
C SER A 704 -5.49 -15.21 -4.72
N ASN A 705 -5.15 -16.47 -4.40
CA ASN A 705 -5.85 -17.66 -4.89
C ASN A 705 -7.32 -17.72 -4.43
N ASP A 706 -7.60 -17.28 -3.20
CA ASP A 706 -8.97 -17.20 -2.65
C ASP A 706 -9.87 -16.27 -3.46
N TYR A 707 -9.27 -15.28 -4.12
CA TYR A 707 -9.99 -14.35 -4.96
C TYR A 707 -10.28 -14.95 -6.35
N LEU A 708 -9.32 -15.69 -6.92
CA LEU A 708 -9.54 -16.44 -8.16
C LEU A 708 -10.66 -17.47 -7.97
N ASP A 709 -10.79 -18.05 -6.78
CA ASP A 709 -11.88 -18.96 -6.43
C ASP A 709 -13.25 -18.28 -6.42
N GLN A 710 -13.38 -17.12 -5.77
CA GLN A 710 -14.63 -16.34 -5.76
C GLN A 710 -15.05 -15.90 -7.17
N LEU A 711 -14.09 -15.62 -8.06
CA LEU A 711 -14.36 -15.28 -9.45
C LEU A 711 -14.79 -16.47 -10.29
N ILE A 712 -14.18 -17.63 -10.08
CA ILE A 712 -14.62 -18.87 -10.73
C ILE A 712 -16.06 -19.17 -10.31
N GLU A 713 -16.39 -19.03 -9.04
CA GLU A 713 -17.73 -19.24 -8.50
C GLU A 713 -18.73 -18.23 -9.10
N SER A 714 -18.43 -16.93 -9.04
CA SER A 714 -19.29 -15.87 -9.58
C SER A 714 -19.51 -15.98 -11.10
N GLU A 715 -18.49 -16.32 -11.90
CA GLU A 715 -18.67 -16.53 -13.34
C GLU A 715 -19.51 -17.77 -13.65
N ASN A 716 -19.40 -18.83 -12.83
CA ASN A 716 -20.21 -20.04 -12.97
C ASN A 716 -21.67 -19.81 -12.58
N GLU A 717 -21.93 -18.91 -11.62
CA GLU A 717 -23.27 -18.51 -11.18
C GLU A 717 -23.94 -17.55 -12.18
N GLU A 718 -23.23 -16.51 -12.63
CA GLU A 718 -23.80 -15.46 -13.46
C GLU A 718 -23.90 -15.83 -14.95
N GLN A 719 -23.09 -16.79 -15.42
CA GLN A 719 -23.08 -17.34 -16.79
C GLN A 719 -23.13 -16.29 -17.93
N LYS A 720 -22.52 -15.13 -17.70
CA LYS A 720 -22.42 -14.05 -18.69
C LYS A 720 -21.66 -14.51 -19.93
N SER A 721 -21.93 -13.95 -21.10
CA SER A 721 -21.27 -14.34 -22.36
C SER A 721 -19.74 -14.41 -22.21
N GLY A 722 -19.11 -15.52 -22.61
CA GLY A 722 -17.65 -15.73 -22.49
C GLY A 722 -17.15 -16.20 -21.11
N TYR A 723 -18.04 -16.65 -20.22
CA TYR A 723 -17.64 -17.07 -18.86
C TYR A 723 -16.71 -18.28 -18.85
N LYS A 724 -16.82 -19.21 -19.81
CA LYS A 724 -15.98 -20.42 -19.87
C LYS A 724 -14.51 -20.09 -20.11
N GLU A 725 -14.23 -19.12 -20.98
CA GLU A 725 -12.89 -18.61 -21.23
C GLU A 725 -12.33 -17.87 -20.02
N ARG A 726 -13.16 -17.10 -19.31
CA ARG A 726 -12.77 -16.40 -18.06
C ARG A 726 -12.45 -17.39 -16.93
N VAL A 727 -13.31 -18.38 -16.70
CA VAL A 727 -13.10 -19.46 -15.73
C VAL A 727 -11.81 -20.23 -16.02
N LYS A 728 -11.53 -20.51 -17.29
CA LYS A 728 -10.28 -21.16 -17.69
C LYS A 728 -9.04 -20.31 -17.35
N GLY A 729 -9.07 -19.02 -17.68
CA GLY A 729 -7.98 -18.09 -17.33
C GLY A 729 -7.75 -17.95 -15.83
N TYR A 730 -8.82 -17.96 -15.01
CA TYR A 730 -8.70 -17.92 -13.55
C TYR A 730 -8.04 -19.18 -12.97
N LYS A 731 -8.34 -20.36 -13.53
CA LYS A 731 -7.72 -21.62 -13.10
C LYS A 731 -6.23 -21.66 -13.42
N GLU A 732 -5.83 -21.24 -14.61
CA GLU A 732 -4.41 -21.19 -15.04
C GLU A 732 -3.58 -20.22 -14.16
N LEU A 733 -4.17 -19.09 -13.76
CA LEU A 733 -3.51 -18.15 -12.83
C LEU A 733 -3.37 -18.72 -11.43
N LYS A 734 -4.35 -19.48 -10.96
CA LYS A 734 -4.34 -20.11 -9.65
C LYS A 734 -3.24 -21.17 -9.55
N GLU A 735 -3.11 -22.01 -10.57
CA GLU A 735 -2.04 -23.01 -10.68
C GLU A 735 -0.64 -22.36 -10.62
N THR A 736 -0.49 -21.22 -11.29
CA THR A 736 0.78 -20.46 -11.32
C THR A 736 1.18 -19.97 -9.91
N ASN A 737 0.22 -19.49 -9.12
CA ASN A 737 0.47 -19.04 -7.75
C ASN A 737 0.84 -20.18 -6.79
N GLU A 738 0.20 -21.33 -6.91
CA GLU A 738 0.46 -22.48 -6.05
C GLU A 738 1.89 -23.01 -6.22
N ILE A 739 2.37 -23.07 -7.47
CA ILE A 739 3.76 -23.46 -7.79
C ILE A 739 4.75 -22.49 -7.14
N ILE A 740 4.46 -21.20 -7.18
CA ILE A 740 5.32 -20.14 -6.67
C ILE A 740 5.35 -20.14 -5.14
N GLU A 741 4.21 -20.20 -4.47
CA GLU A 741 4.15 -20.22 -2.99
C GLU A 741 4.89 -21.44 -2.42
N TYR A 742 4.84 -22.56 -3.14
CA TYR A 742 5.59 -23.76 -2.80
C TYR A 742 7.10 -23.53 -2.88
N ILE A 743 7.58 -22.87 -3.94
CA ILE A 743 9.00 -22.51 -4.11
C ILE A 743 9.45 -21.52 -3.02
N MET A 744 8.59 -20.57 -2.63
CA MET A 744 8.89 -19.54 -1.64
C MET A 744 8.90 -20.03 -0.17
N LYS A 745 8.27 -21.18 0.13
CA LYS A 745 8.13 -21.70 1.51
C LYS A 745 9.33 -22.48 2.06
N LYS A 746 10.42 -22.66 1.30
CA LYS A 746 11.64 -23.31 1.82
C LYS A 746 12.71 -22.28 2.20
N PRO A 747 12.93 -22.03 3.51
CA PRO A 747 14.10 -21.31 3.98
C PRO A 747 15.29 -22.27 3.88
N ASP A 748 16.31 -21.89 3.13
CA ASP A 748 17.59 -22.61 3.00
C ASP A 748 17.52 -24.07 2.56
N SER A 749 17.66 -24.33 1.26
CA SER A 749 18.49 -25.46 0.83
C SER A 749 18.94 -25.31 -0.62
N LYS A 750 20.20 -25.68 -0.86
CA LYS A 750 20.67 -26.23 -2.12
C LYS A 750 19.78 -27.43 -2.45
N SER A 751 18.61 -27.17 -3.04
CA SER A 751 17.67 -28.21 -3.44
C SER A 751 18.32 -28.98 -4.60
N THR A 752 18.52 -30.28 -4.43
CA THR A 752 19.15 -31.09 -5.49
C THR A 752 18.15 -31.38 -6.60
N GLU A 753 18.66 -31.68 -7.80
CA GLU A 753 17.89 -32.02 -9.00
C GLU A 753 16.75 -33.02 -8.75
N GLY A 754 16.98 -34.02 -7.89
CA GLY A 754 15.99 -35.04 -7.55
C GLY A 754 14.84 -34.54 -6.66
N ASP A 755 15.07 -33.51 -5.85
CA ASP A 755 14.06 -32.97 -4.93
C ASP A 755 13.03 -32.13 -5.68
N ILE A 756 13.47 -31.35 -6.67
CA ILE A 756 12.61 -30.47 -7.45
C ILE A 756 11.74 -31.28 -8.42
N ILE A 757 12.32 -32.29 -9.09
CA ILE A 757 11.59 -33.16 -10.03
C ILE A 757 10.53 -33.99 -9.30
N LYS A 758 10.86 -34.58 -8.14
CA LYS A 758 9.89 -35.34 -7.33
C LYS A 758 8.71 -34.50 -6.87
N GLU A 759 8.94 -33.22 -6.57
CA GLU A 759 7.89 -32.33 -6.08
C GLU A 759 7.02 -31.80 -7.22
N LEU A 760 7.60 -31.48 -8.38
CA LEU A 760 6.83 -31.21 -9.60
C LEU A 760 5.94 -32.39 -10.02
N ASP A 761 6.45 -33.62 -9.89
CA ASP A 761 5.68 -34.83 -10.16
C ASP A 761 4.57 -35.07 -9.12
N LYS A 762 4.81 -34.78 -7.83
CA LYS A 762 3.77 -34.84 -6.79
C LYS A 762 2.66 -33.81 -7.02
N ILE A 763 3.02 -32.59 -7.43
CA ILE A 763 2.07 -31.51 -7.72
C ILE A 763 1.24 -31.86 -8.96
N LYS A 764 1.88 -32.31 -10.05
CA LYS A 764 1.18 -32.82 -11.25
C LYS A 764 0.23 -33.97 -10.93
N LYS A 765 0.64 -34.91 -10.07
CA LYS A 765 -0.22 -36.03 -9.63
C LYS A 765 -1.42 -35.56 -8.80
N LYS A 766 -1.24 -34.59 -7.90
CA LYS A 766 -2.34 -34.02 -7.09
C LYS A 766 -3.36 -33.24 -7.92
N ILE A 767 -2.90 -32.57 -8.97
CA ILE A 767 -3.77 -31.78 -9.86
C ILE A 767 -4.57 -32.71 -10.80
N ASN A 768 -3.97 -33.79 -11.29
CA ASN A 768 -4.66 -34.77 -12.16
C ASN A 768 -5.56 -35.78 -11.43
N THR A 769 -5.71 -35.68 -10.09
CA THR A 769 -6.57 -36.56 -9.28
C THR A 769 -7.74 -35.84 -8.61
N ARG A 770 -7.97 -34.57 -8.96
CA ARG A 770 -9.24 -33.86 -8.75
C ARG A 770 -9.87 -33.59 -10.12
#